data_AF-A0A6M4H6N8-F1
#
_entry.id   AF-A0A6M4H6N8-F1
#
_cell.length_a   1.000
_cell.length_b   1.000
_cell.length_c   1.000
_cell.angle_alpha   90.00
_cell.angle_beta   90.00
_cell.angle_gamma   90.00
#
_symmetry.space_group_name_H-M   'P 1'
#
loop_
_entity.id
_entity.type
_entity.pdbx_description
1 polymer ?
#
loop_
_entity_poly.entity_id
_entity_poly.type
_entity_poly.pdbx_seq_one_letter_code
_entity_poly.pdbx_strand_id
1 'polypeptide(L)'
;MSTPFDPDKTFESQWYKIGIIGSGPAGLSAAAHCAKRGISHIVFEAQPQASNTIYKYQKGKHVMAEPQILPLRSELTFAAGAREKILDTWNDEIARAEVNIVYNAEVVKVEGKDGAFEVHTKDGQTYLCRKLVLAIGLQGNLRKLGVAGEDFERVQYQLDDPKEYLDETIVVVGAGDAAIENAVALAEQNQVILINRNEEFARCKEGNLSLILAAIKEGRIECRYGSSAIKVEETGGDVPLRFSVKSPDGPDTIECHRVIARLGGNPPRKLVESFGVTFPRADANAVPELSERYESNVKGLYIIGALGGYPLIKQAMNQGYEVVEFALGQDIEPADEPLLKRKFAGFSRKSSVREVLDLIQASVPLLSDLTRLQLREFLLESDLLVPKEDDIIFQRNDYTNSFFMVVAGEALVETTRDGRKGWFALGPGEFFGELGLISGRRRSGTVKAGRDCVLLEAPRRPMLKLIASVESVRKQIDDVFLKRAVRAYLAPMLPAAELDELIAEGVQVRKYGGGEVLFNEGDASDGLYLIRRGSVMISRMIAGREVVLSYLSAGNYVGEMALLTDSPRSATVKAAVTTEAVVLEATAFKRVIARNPAWRAELESRFLDRLRINAAMESQPNPGNIIAFLLQQGVGEATDVLLIDESLCIRCDNCEKACADVHGGTSRLNREAGPTFAQIHVPTTCRHCEHPHCMKDCPPDAIHRSANGEVFVNDTCIGCGNCEKNCPYGVIQMAAVDPKRTAPSLMSWLMFGVGPEPGREPKPKSKDIPKKAVKCDMCRDLPGGAACVRACPTGAALRVSPESFLGYTAASE
;
A
#
# COMPACT_ATOMS: atom_id res chain seq x y z
N MET A 1 -47.95 -9.77 10.32
CA MET A 1 -48.07 -8.34 10.71
C MET A 1 -47.37 -8.16 12.03
N SER A 2 -46.24 -7.44 12.04
CA SER A 2 -45.59 -6.98 13.26
C SER A 2 -46.55 -6.08 14.04
N THR A 3 -46.73 -6.34 15.33
CA THR A 3 -47.57 -5.49 16.19
C THR A 3 -46.69 -4.74 17.20
N PRO A 4 -46.85 -3.41 17.32
CA PRO A 4 -46.25 -2.63 18.40
C PRO A 4 -46.75 -3.09 19.78
N PHE A 5 -46.08 -2.61 20.83
CA PHE A 5 -46.57 -2.79 22.19
C PHE A 5 -48.01 -2.29 22.32
N ASP A 6 -48.86 -3.14 22.89
CA ASP A 6 -50.29 -2.91 23.06
C ASP A 6 -50.63 -3.23 24.52
N PRO A 7 -50.99 -2.23 25.35
CA PRO A 7 -51.26 -2.45 26.77
C PRO A 7 -52.41 -3.44 27.03
N ASP A 8 -53.25 -3.74 26.03
CA ASP A 8 -54.44 -4.59 26.17
C ASP A 8 -54.19 -6.09 25.82
N LYS A 9 -52.99 -6.47 25.36
CA LYS A 9 -52.63 -7.87 25.02
C LYS A 9 -51.90 -8.61 26.13
N THR A 10 -51.99 -9.94 26.15
CA THR A 10 -51.21 -10.78 27.07
C THR A 10 -49.72 -10.51 26.96
N PHE A 11 -49.06 -10.26 28.10
CA PHE A 11 -47.68 -9.78 28.16
C PHE A 11 -46.70 -10.62 27.34
N GLU A 12 -46.82 -11.96 27.38
CA GLU A 12 -45.85 -12.87 26.73
C GLU A 12 -45.95 -12.89 25.20
N SER A 13 -47.13 -12.66 24.62
CA SER A 13 -47.31 -12.66 23.15
C SER A 13 -46.78 -11.39 22.47
N GLN A 14 -46.33 -10.40 23.25
CA GLN A 14 -45.82 -9.13 22.74
C GLN A 14 -44.29 -9.11 22.58
N TRP A 15 -43.60 -10.12 23.10
CA TRP A 15 -42.13 -10.20 23.08
C TRP A 15 -41.62 -10.87 21.82
N TYR A 16 -40.78 -10.17 21.06
CA TYR A 16 -39.91 -10.80 20.09
C TYR A 16 -38.72 -11.42 20.83
N LYS A 17 -38.33 -12.65 20.47
CA LYS A 17 -37.14 -13.27 21.07
C LYS A 17 -35.88 -12.51 20.66
N ILE A 18 -35.80 -12.05 19.41
CA ILE A 18 -34.65 -11.30 18.89
C ILE A 18 -35.15 -10.08 18.09
N GLY A 19 -34.77 -8.88 18.54
CA GLY A 19 -34.90 -7.65 17.75
C GLY A 19 -33.61 -7.36 16.99
N ILE A 20 -33.71 -7.00 15.72
CA ILE A 20 -32.56 -6.75 14.83
C ILE A 20 -32.67 -5.31 14.31
N ILE A 21 -31.68 -4.48 14.59
CA ILE A 21 -31.68 -3.07 14.19
C ILE A 21 -30.78 -2.93 12.95
N GLY A 22 -31.39 -2.64 11.80
CA GLY A 22 -30.76 -2.51 10.49
C GLY A 22 -30.91 -3.75 9.62
N SER A 23 -31.35 -3.56 8.36
CA SER A 23 -31.53 -4.63 7.37
C SER A 23 -30.38 -4.73 6.36
N GLY A 24 -29.15 -4.40 6.79
CA GLY A 24 -27.96 -4.69 6.00
C GLY A 24 -27.74 -6.20 5.81
N PRO A 25 -26.72 -6.62 5.04
CA PRO A 25 -26.45 -8.04 4.78
C PRO A 25 -26.35 -8.91 6.05
N ALA A 26 -25.75 -8.36 7.10
CA ALA A 26 -25.64 -9.01 8.40
C ALA A 26 -27.00 -9.20 9.09
N GLY A 27 -27.80 -8.12 9.13
CA GLY A 27 -29.12 -8.13 9.77
C GLY A 27 -30.11 -9.02 9.04
N LEU A 28 -30.12 -8.99 7.70
CA LEU A 28 -30.95 -9.90 6.92
C LEU A 28 -30.54 -11.35 7.07
N SER A 29 -29.23 -11.64 7.12
CA SER A 29 -28.76 -13.00 7.40
C SER A 29 -29.25 -13.50 8.76
N ALA A 30 -29.13 -12.67 9.80
CA ALA A 30 -29.66 -13.01 11.13
C ALA A 30 -31.17 -13.23 11.10
N ALA A 31 -31.91 -12.36 10.41
CA ALA A 31 -33.36 -12.45 10.35
C ALA A 31 -33.84 -13.67 9.56
N ALA A 32 -33.22 -13.99 8.42
CA ALA A 32 -33.49 -15.18 7.63
C ALA A 32 -33.21 -16.46 8.44
N HIS A 33 -32.14 -16.47 9.23
CA HIS A 33 -31.84 -17.60 10.11
C HIS A 33 -32.86 -17.75 11.25
N CYS A 34 -33.28 -16.64 11.88
CA CYS A 34 -34.38 -16.64 12.84
C CYS A 34 -35.67 -17.22 12.23
N ALA A 35 -36.01 -16.79 11.01
CA ALA A 35 -37.20 -17.25 10.31
C ALA A 35 -37.15 -18.76 10.02
N LYS A 36 -36.03 -19.26 9.49
CA LYS A 36 -35.82 -20.70 9.25
C LYS A 36 -35.94 -21.54 10.52
N ARG A 37 -35.51 -21.02 11.67
CA ARG A 37 -35.62 -21.70 12.96
C ARG A 37 -36.97 -21.51 13.66
N GLY A 38 -37.91 -20.77 13.07
CA GLY A 38 -39.20 -20.45 13.69
C GLY A 38 -39.08 -19.59 14.95
N ILE A 39 -38.04 -18.76 15.04
CA ILE A 39 -37.79 -17.87 16.18
C ILE A 39 -38.54 -16.56 15.95
N SER A 40 -39.36 -16.14 16.92
CA SER A 40 -40.01 -14.83 16.91
C SER A 40 -38.97 -13.72 16.83
N HIS A 41 -38.97 -12.95 15.74
CA HIS A 41 -38.01 -11.91 15.47
C HIS A 41 -38.66 -10.69 14.81
N ILE A 42 -37.97 -9.55 14.84
CA ILE A 42 -38.37 -8.32 14.18
C ILE A 42 -37.13 -7.56 13.69
N VAL A 43 -37.16 -7.05 12.47
CA VAL A 43 -36.11 -6.21 11.89
C VAL A 43 -36.62 -4.77 11.79
N PHE A 44 -35.83 -3.82 12.28
CA PHE A 44 -36.10 -2.39 12.16
C PHE A 44 -35.23 -1.80 11.04
N GLU A 45 -35.84 -1.37 9.94
CA GLU A 45 -35.16 -0.71 8.84
C GLU A 45 -35.58 0.76 8.76
N ALA A 46 -34.61 1.68 8.84
CA ALA A 46 -34.86 3.11 8.83
C ALA A 46 -35.34 3.62 7.46
N GLN A 47 -35.08 2.87 6.39
CA GLN A 47 -35.40 3.22 5.02
C GLN A 47 -36.65 2.47 4.51
N PRO A 48 -37.23 2.88 3.36
CA PRO A 48 -38.38 2.20 2.78
C PRO A 48 -38.04 0.86 2.10
N GLN A 49 -36.76 0.50 2.01
CA GLN A 49 -36.27 -0.72 1.36
C GLN A 49 -35.21 -1.44 2.19
N ALA A 50 -35.11 -2.75 1.99
CA ALA A 50 -34.10 -3.58 2.66
C ALA A 50 -32.70 -3.38 2.05
N SER A 51 -31.65 -3.79 2.77
CA SER A 51 -30.27 -3.75 2.29
C SER A 51 -29.81 -2.38 1.80
N ASN A 52 -30.26 -1.30 2.45
CA ASN A 52 -30.05 0.06 1.97
C ASN A 52 -28.58 0.39 1.67
N THR A 53 -27.63 -0.18 2.42
CA THR A 53 -26.20 -0.03 2.14
C THR A 53 -25.81 -0.46 0.72
N ILE A 54 -26.31 -1.62 0.29
CA ILE A 54 -26.05 -2.16 -1.05
C ILE A 54 -26.93 -1.46 -2.08
N TYR A 55 -28.16 -1.10 -1.72
CA TYR A 55 -29.05 -0.29 -2.55
C TYR A 55 -28.40 1.05 -2.95
N LYS A 56 -27.73 1.71 -2.01
CA LYS A 56 -26.99 2.97 -2.20
C LYS A 56 -25.61 2.81 -2.82
N TYR A 57 -25.22 1.62 -3.25
CA TYR A 57 -24.08 1.49 -4.16
C TYR A 57 -24.43 2.08 -5.52
N GLN A 58 -23.43 2.50 -6.29
CA GLN A 58 -23.67 3.00 -7.64
C GLN A 58 -24.40 1.95 -8.50
N LYS A 59 -25.29 2.42 -9.37
CA LYS A 59 -26.03 1.55 -10.30
C LYS A 59 -25.11 0.74 -11.20
N GLY A 60 -25.46 -0.53 -11.41
CA GLY A 60 -24.65 -1.47 -12.20
C GLY A 60 -23.34 -1.91 -11.55
N LYS A 61 -23.05 -1.50 -10.30
CA LYS A 61 -21.85 -1.92 -9.59
C LYS A 61 -21.75 -3.44 -9.52
N HIS A 62 -20.57 -3.97 -9.85
CA HIS A 62 -20.24 -5.36 -9.57
C HIS A 62 -19.82 -5.52 -8.11
N VAL A 63 -20.55 -6.30 -7.33
CA VAL A 63 -20.29 -6.55 -5.92
C VAL A 63 -19.60 -7.90 -5.78
N MET A 64 -18.44 -7.91 -5.12
CA MET A 64 -17.60 -9.10 -4.94
C MET A 64 -17.96 -9.87 -3.66
N ALA A 65 -18.00 -11.20 -3.76
CA ALA A 65 -18.22 -12.10 -2.62
C ALA A 65 -16.90 -12.55 -1.96
N GLU A 66 -16.19 -11.61 -1.35
CA GLU A 66 -14.89 -11.84 -0.70
C GLU A 66 -14.98 -12.03 0.83
N PRO A 67 -14.04 -12.79 1.43
CA PRO A 67 -12.98 -13.56 0.76
C PRO A 67 -13.53 -14.89 0.22
N GLN A 68 -13.01 -15.34 -0.93
CA GLN A 68 -13.52 -16.56 -1.59
C GLN A 68 -13.34 -17.81 -0.74
N ILE A 69 -12.25 -17.89 0.03
CA ILE A 69 -11.88 -19.03 0.88
C ILE A 69 -12.87 -19.29 2.03
N LEU A 70 -13.59 -18.25 2.46
CA LEU A 70 -14.55 -18.34 3.56
C LEU A 70 -15.85 -18.97 3.06
N PRO A 71 -16.40 -20.01 3.71
CA PRO A 71 -17.72 -20.54 3.36
C PRO A 71 -18.83 -19.53 3.70
N LEU A 72 -19.95 -19.57 2.97
CA LEU A 72 -21.15 -18.81 3.34
C LEU A 72 -22.10 -19.73 4.11
N ARG A 73 -22.49 -19.32 5.33
CA ARG A 73 -23.43 -20.03 6.21
C ARG A 73 -24.82 -19.41 6.24
N SER A 74 -24.97 -18.21 5.70
CA SER A 74 -26.26 -17.53 5.64
C SER A 74 -27.29 -18.34 4.87
N GLU A 75 -28.55 -18.20 5.28
CA GLU A 75 -29.70 -18.72 4.53
C GLU A 75 -29.98 -17.92 3.26
N LEU A 76 -29.42 -16.70 3.16
CA LEU A 76 -29.46 -15.88 1.96
C LEU A 76 -28.26 -16.19 1.07
N THR A 77 -28.50 -16.33 -0.23
CA THR A 77 -27.43 -16.61 -1.17
C THR A 77 -26.62 -15.36 -1.45
N PHE A 78 -25.30 -15.51 -1.57
CA PHE A 78 -24.43 -14.39 -1.95
C PHE A 78 -23.29 -14.86 -2.83
N ALA A 79 -23.35 -14.46 -4.09
CA ALA A 79 -22.33 -14.67 -5.10
C ALA A 79 -21.95 -13.32 -5.73
N ALA A 80 -20.75 -13.26 -6.31
CA ALA A 80 -20.33 -12.06 -7.02
C ALA A 80 -21.27 -11.78 -8.20
N GLY A 81 -21.68 -10.52 -8.38
CA GLY A 81 -22.69 -10.16 -9.37
C GLY A 81 -23.01 -8.68 -9.40
N ALA A 82 -23.88 -8.28 -10.33
CA ALA A 82 -24.41 -6.93 -10.39
C ALA A 82 -25.25 -6.62 -9.14
N ARG A 83 -25.15 -5.39 -8.65
CA ARG A 83 -25.90 -4.87 -7.50
C ARG A 83 -27.39 -5.22 -7.56
N GLU A 84 -28.02 -4.95 -8.70
CA GLU A 84 -29.46 -5.17 -8.92
C GLU A 84 -29.81 -6.65 -8.76
N LYS A 85 -29.06 -7.54 -9.42
CA LYS A 85 -29.27 -8.99 -9.32
C LYS A 85 -29.18 -9.49 -7.87
N ILE A 86 -28.23 -8.97 -7.11
CA ILE A 86 -28.07 -9.34 -5.69
C ILE A 86 -29.26 -8.86 -4.87
N LEU A 87 -29.69 -7.60 -5.05
CA LEU A 87 -30.84 -7.04 -4.35
C LEU A 87 -32.14 -7.79 -4.70
N ASP A 88 -32.37 -8.08 -5.98
CA ASP A 88 -33.53 -8.84 -6.45
C ASP A 88 -33.56 -10.24 -5.81
N THR A 89 -32.42 -10.93 -5.82
CA THR A 89 -32.28 -12.27 -5.20
C THR A 89 -32.58 -12.20 -3.70
N TRP A 90 -32.02 -11.23 -2.99
CA TRP A 90 -32.27 -11.08 -1.55
C TRP A 90 -33.72 -10.71 -1.25
N ASN A 91 -34.34 -9.83 -2.04
CA ASN A 91 -35.74 -9.46 -1.88
C ASN A 91 -36.67 -10.68 -2.05
N ASP A 92 -36.40 -11.54 -3.03
CA ASP A 92 -37.15 -12.78 -3.25
C ASP A 92 -36.96 -13.77 -2.10
N GLU A 93 -35.72 -13.92 -1.61
CA GLU A 93 -35.38 -14.84 -0.53
C GLU A 93 -35.97 -14.41 0.83
N ILE A 94 -35.92 -13.12 1.17
CA ILE A 94 -36.53 -12.63 2.42
C ILE A 94 -38.05 -12.73 2.40
N ALA A 95 -38.67 -12.53 1.23
CA ALA A 95 -40.12 -12.70 1.06
C ALA A 95 -40.50 -14.19 1.22
N ARG A 96 -39.73 -15.09 0.59
CA ARG A 96 -39.95 -16.55 0.70
C ARG A 96 -39.72 -17.08 2.11
N ALA A 97 -38.75 -16.54 2.83
CA ALA A 97 -38.47 -16.91 4.20
C ALA A 97 -39.42 -16.25 5.21
N GLU A 98 -40.34 -15.39 4.77
CA GLU A 98 -41.29 -14.66 5.63
C GLU A 98 -40.58 -13.84 6.73
N VAL A 99 -39.47 -13.19 6.38
CA VAL A 99 -38.70 -12.37 7.32
C VAL A 99 -39.56 -11.19 7.79
N ASN A 100 -39.66 -11.02 9.12
CA ASN A 100 -40.47 -9.96 9.71
C ASN A 100 -39.70 -8.63 9.77
N ILE A 101 -39.95 -7.75 8.81
CA ILE A 101 -39.30 -6.43 8.69
C ILE A 101 -40.31 -5.30 8.82
N VAL A 102 -39.98 -4.29 9.62
CA VAL A 102 -40.68 -2.99 9.67
C VAL A 102 -39.81 -1.96 8.97
N TYR A 103 -40.32 -1.40 7.88
CA TYR A 103 -39.68 -0.33 7.12
C TYR A 103 -40.03 1.05 7.68
N ASN A 104 -39.19 2.05 7.39
CA ASN A 104 -39.29 3.41 7.93
C ASN A 104 -39.30 3.46 9.47
N ALA A 105 -38.72 2.45 10.12
CA ALA A 105 -38.61 2.32 11.56
C ALA A 105 -37.18 2.67 12.01
N GLU A 106 -36.86 3.97 12.03
CA GLU A 106 -35.59 4.46 12.57
C GLU A 106 -35.59 4.32 14.10
N VAL A 107 -34.71 3.47 14.65
CA VAL A 107 -34.56 3.30 16.11
C VAL A 107 -33.77 4.46 16.69
N VAL A 108 -34.37 5.17 17.64
CA VAL A 108 -33.78 6.37 18.26
C VAL A 108 -33.34 6.14 19.71
N LYS A 109 -33.93 5.13 20.38
CA LYS A 109 -33.65 4.84 21.78
C LYS A 109 -33.87 3.35 22.07
N VAL A 110 -32.97 2.80 22.89
CA VAL A 110 -33.08 1.44 23.44
C VAL A 110 -32.97 1.55 24.96
N GLU A 111 -33.89 0.93 25.67
CA GLU A 111 -33.90 0.87 27.14
C GLU A 111 -34.07 -0.57 27.63
N GLY A 112 -33.75 -0.79 28.91
CA GLY A 112 -33.92 -2.07 29.56
C GLY A 112 -32.63 -2.87 29.71
N LYS A 113 -32.78 -4.20 29.86
CA LYS A 113 -31.69 -5.13 30.16
C LYS A 113 -31.95 -6.47 29.49
N ASP A 114 -30.98 -7.37 29.57
CA ASP A 114 -31.10 -8.72 29.01
C ASP A 114 -32.43 -9.40 29.38
N GLY A 115 -33.15 -9.90 28.37
CA GLY A 115 -34.47 -10.51 28.51
C GLY A 115 -35.64 -9.52 28.56
N ALA A 116 -35.38 -8.22 28.63
CA ALA A 116 -36.39 -7.18 28.74
C ALA A 116 -35.93 -5.84 28.13
N PHE A 117 -35.76 -5.80 26.80
CA PHE A 117 -35.45 -4.57 26.07
C PHE A 117 -36.70 -3.91 25.49
N GLU A 118 -36.72 -2.58 25.56
CA GLU A 118 -37.68 -1.70 24.89
C GLU A 118 -36.96 -0.96 23.76
N VAL A 119 -37.50 -1.07 22.54
CA VAL A 119 -36.97 -0.42 21.34
C VAL A 119 -37.96 0.65 20.91
N HIS A 120 -37.51 1.90 20.88
CA HIS A 120 -38.34 3.06 20.52
C HIS A 120 -37.94 3.58 19.14
N THR A 121 -38.92 3.68 18.25
CA THR A 121 -38.75 4.19 16.89
C THR A 121 -39.14 5.67 16.80
N LYS A 122 -38.60 6.37 15.81
CA LYS A 122 -38.79 7.81 15.61
C LYS A 122 -40.24 8.25 15.41
N ASP A 123 -41.06 7.37 14.87
CA ASP A 123 -42.51 7.56 14.70
C ASP A 123 -43.32 7.34 15.99
N GLY A 124 -42.64 7.10 17.13
CA GLY A 124 -43.24 7.02 18.46
C GLY A 124 -43.73 5.63 18.85
N GLN A 125 -43.43 4.59 18.07
CA GLN A 125 -43.81 3.22 18.41
C GLN A 125 -42.77 2.57 19.33
N THR A 126 -43.24 1.64 20.16
CA THR A 126 -42.40 0.86 21.08
C THR A 126 -42.56 -0.63 20.82
N TYR A 127 -41.45 -1.37 20.86
CA TYR A 127 -41.39 -2.81 20.64
C TYR A 127 -40.61 -3.50 21.75
N LEU A 128 -41.07 -4.69 22.17
CA LEU A 128 -40.47 -5.46 23.25
C LEU A 128 -39.62 -6.62 22.71
N CYS A 129 -38.35 -6.68 23.09
CA CYS A 129 -37.39 -7.68 22.62
C CYS A 129 -36.64 -8.36 23.78
N ARG A 130 -36.45 -9.68 23.73
CA ARG A 130 -35.67 -10.41 24.74
C ARG A 130 -34.16 -10.19 24.54
N LYS A 131 -33.68 -10.24 23.29
CA LYS A 131 -32.30 -9.96 22.89
C LYS A 131 -32.29 -8.94 21.76
N LEU A 132 -31.18 -8.22 21.60
CA LEU A 132 -30.99 -7.24 20.52
C LEU A 132 -29.74 -7.53 19.70
N VAL A 133 -29.84 -7.39 18.39
CA VAL A 133 -28.74 -7.48 17.43
C VAL A 133 -28.65 -6.16 16.67
N LEU A 134 -27.54 -5.45 16.84
CA LEU A 134 -27.25 -4.19 16.16
C LEU A 134 -26.46 -4.47 14.87
N ALA A 135 -27.10 -4.24 13.73
CA ALA A 135 -26.58 -4.51 12.38
C ALA A 135 -26.60 -3.25 11.48
N ILE A 136 -26.38 -2.07 12.07
CA ILE A 136 -26.54 -0.75 11.42
C ILE A 136 -25.38 -0.34 10.49
N GLY A 137 -24.27 -1.06 10.52
CA GLY A 137 -23.08 -0.75 9.71
C GLY A 137 -22.47 0.64 10.01
N LEU A 138 -21.76 1.20 9.02
CA LEU A 138 -21.06 2.50 9.13
C LEU A 138 -21.56 3.56 8.12
N GLN A 139 -22.36 3.17 7.14
CA GLN A 139 -22.67 4.03 5.99
C GLN A 139 -23.63 5.20 6.30
N GLY A 140 -24.39 5.13 7.40
CA GLY A 140 -25.29 6.21 7.80
C GLY A 140 -24.59 7.48 8.28
N ASN A 141 -23.27 7.44 8.49
CA ASN A 141 -22.48 8.55 9.05
C ASN A 141 -21.19 8.78 8.23
N LEU A 142 -21.35 9.38 7.04
CA LEU A 142 -20.27 9.61 6.08
C LEU A 142 -19.25 10.63 6.60
N ARG A 143 -17.96 10.41 6.28
CA ARG A 143 -16.92 11.41 6.53
C ARG A 143 -17.08 12.58 5.56
N LYS A 144 -17.10 13.78 6.11
CA LYS A 144 -17.13 15.04 5.34
C LYS A 144 -15.72 15.54 5.01
N LEU A 145 -15.63 16.52 4.10
CA LEU A 145 -14.35 17.10 3.65
C LEU A 145 -13.67 17.91 4.77
N GLY A 146 -14.45 18.53 5.65
CA GLY A 146 -13.97 19.38 6.74
C GLY A 146 -13.40 20.72 6.26
N VAL A 147 -13.89 21.23 5.12
CA VAL A 147 -13.39 22.47 4.50
C VAL A 147 -14.53 23.45 4.24
N ALA A 148 -14.21 24.74 4.08
CA ALA A 148 -15.21 25.73 3.67
C ALA A 148 -15.83 25.36 2.31
N GLY A 149 -17.15 25.50 2.17
CA GLY A 149 -17.91 25.13 0.97
C GLY A 149 -18.29 23.65 0.87
N GLU A 150 -18.07 22.86 1.92
CA GLU A 150 -18.38 21.42 1.91
C GLU A 150 -19.88 21.06 1.87
N ASP A 151 -20.75 22.02 2.16
CA ASP A 151 -22.22 21.86 2.23
C ASP A 151 -22.94 22.37 0.98
N PHE A 152 -22.22 22.82 -0.06
CA PHE A 152 -22.85 23.18 -1.34
C PHE A 152 -23.56 21.98 -1.95
N GLU A 153 -24.68 22.20 -2.64
CA GLU A 153 -25.50 21.13 -3.23
C GLU A 153 -24.71 20.27 -4.23
N ARG A 154 -23.74 20.89 -4.92
CA ARG A 154 -22.82 20.26 -5.88
C ARG A 154 -21.62 19.56 -5.20
N VAL A 155 -21.59 19.48 -3.87
CA VAL A 155 -20.62 18.68 -3.11
C VAL A 155 -21.35 17.47 -2.53
N GLN A 156 -21.17 16.33 -3.17
CA GLN A 156 -21.88 15.09 -2.86
C GLN A 156 -20.96 14.10 -2.14
N TYR A 157 -21.52 13.34 -1.21
CA TYR A 157 -20.79 12.29 -0.47
C TYR A 157 -21.17 10.87 -0.91
N GLN A 158 -22.13 10.77 -1.83
CA GLN A 158 -22.59 9.54 -2.46
C GLN A 158 -22.77 9.78 -3.97
N LEU A 159 -22.83 8.68 -4.72
CA LEU A 159 -23.11 8.67 -6.15
C LEU A 159 -24.10 7.53 -6.40
N ASP A 160 -25.31 7.88 -6.82
CA ASP A 160 -26.38 6.92 -7.05
C ASP A 160 -26.31 6.34 -8.47
N ASP A 161 -26.29 7.18 -9.51
CA ASP A 161 -26.11 6.76 -10.91
C ASP A 161 -25.04 7.63 -11.62
N PRO A 162 -23.88 7.07 -12.01
CA PRO A 162 -22.87 7.81 -12.77
C PRO A 162 -23.39 8.31 -14.12
N LYS A 163 -24.44 7.67 -14.66
CA LYS A 163 -25.00 8.01 -15.97
C LYS A 163 -25.84 9.28 -15.98
N GLU A 164 -26.21 9.81 -14.82
CA GLU A 164 -26.97 11.06 -14.69
C GLU A 164 -26.15 12.30 -15.08
N TYR A 165 -24.82 12.18 -15.11
CA TYR A 165 -23.91 13.30 -15.36
C TYR A 165 -23.21 13.12 -16.70
N LEU A 166 -23.31 14.11 -17.58
CA LEU A 166 -22.78 14.06 -18.94
C LEU A 166 -21.97 15.32 -19.23
N ASP A 167 -20.79 15.14 -19.84
CA ASP A 167 -19.89 16.21 -20.28
C ASP A 167 -19.47 17.19 -19.16
N GLU A 168 -19.40 16.70 -17.92
CA GLU A 168 -18.98 17.52 -16.78
C GLU A 168 -17.52 17.27 -16.39
N THR A 169 -16.87 18.31 -15.85
CA THR A 169 -15.63 18.17 -15.06
C THR A 169 -15.98 17.85 -13.61
N ILE A 170 -15.69 16.64 -13.15
CA ILE A 170 -16.04 16.15 -11.81
C ILE A 170 -14.78 15.83 -11.02
N VAL A 171 -14.66 16.44 -9.83
CA VAL A 171 -13.60 16.11 -8.88
C VAL A 171 -14.07 14.98 -7.98
N VAL A 172 -13.36 13.84 -7.98
CA VAL A 172 -13.60 12.74 -7.05
C VAL A 172 -12.55 12.80 -5.94
N VAL A 173 -12.97 12.85 -4.68
CA VAL A 173 -12.04 12.92 -3.54
C VAL A 173 -12.05 11.59 -2.79
N GLY A 174 -10.90 10.91 -2.76
CA GLY A 174 -10.73 9.63 -2.05
C GLY A 174 -9.95 8.59 -2.87
N ALA A 175 -9.44 7.58 -2.18
CA ALA A 175 -8.58 6.54 -2.76
C ALA A 175 -8.97 5.11 -2.33
N GLY A 176 -10.17 4.94 -1.77
CA GLY A 176 -10.73 3.62 -1.47
C GLY A 176 -11.50 3.05 -2.67
N ASP A 177 -11.92 1.79 -2.56
CA ASP A 177 -12.67 1.08 -3.61
C ASP A 177 -13.86 1.88 -4.14
N ALA A 178 -14.69 2.42 -3.26
CA ALA A 178 -15.86 3.20 -3.66
C ALA A 178 -15.52 4.55 -4.33
N ALA A 179 -14.34 5.12 -4.09
CA ALA A 179 -13.91 6.33 -4.78
C ALA A 179 -13.44 5.99 -6.21
N ILE A 180 -12.65 4.92 -6.32
CA ILE A 180 -12.13 4.41 -7.58
C ILE A 180 -13.25 3.95 -8.51
N GLU A 181 -14.18 3.15 -8.00
CA GLU A 181 -15.32 2.65 -8.78
C GLU A 181 -16.18 3.79 -9.32
N ASN A 182 -16.44 4.81 -8.49
CA ASN A 182 -17.15 6.01 -8.91
C ASN A 182 -16.38 6.79 -9.98
N ALA A 183 -15.08 7.00 -9.78
CA ALA A 183 -14.25 7.74 -10.72
C ALA A 183 -14.21 7.04 -12.09
N VAL A 184 -14.02 5.71 -12.12
CA VAL A 184 -14.00 4.91 -13.36
C VAL A 184 -15.33 4.96 -14.07
N ALA A 185 -16.45 4.85 -13.35
CA ALA A 185 -17.77 4.87 -13.95
C ALA A 185 -18.16 6.25 -14.50
N LEU A 186 -17.80 7.33 -13.80
CA LEU A 186 -18.02 8.70 -14.28
C LEU A 186 -17.19 9.01 -15.52
N ALA A 187 -15.95 8.49 -15.58
CA ALA A 187 -15.01 8.73 -16.67
C ALA A 187 -15.42 8.10 -18.01
N GLU A 188 -16.53 7.34 -18.08
CA GLU A 188 -17.11 6.88 -19.33
C GLU A 188 -17.67 8.05 -20.18
N GLN A 189 -18.12 9.13 -19.54
CA GLN A 189 -18.81 10.24 -20.21
C GLN A 189 -18.53 11.63 -19.59
N ASN A 190 -17.55 11.73 -18.70
CA ASN A 190 -17.17 12.95 -17.99
C ASN A 190 -15.65 13.10 -17.92
N GLN A 191 -15.17 14.33 -17.72
CA GLN A 191 -13.78 14.58 -17.36
C GLN A 191 -13.63 14.42 -15.85
N VAL A 192 -12.86 13.42 -15.40
CA VAL A 192 -12.74 13.11 -13.97
C VAL A 192 -11.34 13.43 -13.45
N ILE A 193 -11.29 14.17 -12.34
CA ILE A 193 -10.05 14.48 -11.62
C ILE A 193 -10.12 13.83 -10.23
N LEU A 194 -9.27 12.84 -9.97
CA LEU A 194 -9.20 12.07 -8.73
C LEU A 194 -8.15 12.66 -7.78
N ILE A 195 -8.58 13.05 -6.57
CA ILE A 195 -7.72 13.57 -5.51
C ILE A 195 -7.36 12.45 -4.54
N ASN A 196 -6.08 12.07 -4.50
CA ASN A 196 -5.53 11.08 -3.59
C ASN A 196 -4.51 11.74 -2.65
N ARG A 197 -4.77 11.69 -1.35
CA ARG A 197 -3.86 12.22 -0.31
C ARG A 197 -2.54 11.44 -0.17
N ASN A 198 -2.49 10.21 -0.68
CA ASN A 198 -1.32 9.36 -0.65
C ASN A 198 -0.68 9.31 -2.05
N GLU A 199 0.54 8.80 -2.12
CA GLU A 199 1.24 8.52 -3.40
C GLU A 199 0.79 7.21 -4.07
N GLU A 200 0.07 6.37 -3.32
CA GLU A 200 -0.40 5.06 -3.77
C GLU A 200 -1.82 4.76 -3.30
N PHE A 201 -2.47 3.80 -3.95
CA PHE A 201 -3.80 3.31 -3.57
C PHE A 201 -3.71 2.14 -2.58
N ALA A 202 -3.08 2.37 -1.41
CA ALA A 202 -2.79 1.32 -0.44
C ALA A 202 -4.01 0.55 0.11
N ARG A 203 -5.22 1.12 -0.02
CA ARG A 203 -6.46 0.60 0.59
C ARG A 203 -7.40 -0.09 -0.38
N CYS A 204 -7.16 -0.03 -1.69
CA CYS A 204 -8.08 -0.59 -2.67
C CYS A 204 -7.77 -2.06 -2.99
N LYS A 205 -8.74 -2.74 -3.57
CA LYS A 205 -8.61 -4.10 -4.08
C LYS A 205 -7.84 -4.13 -5.38
N GLU A 206 -7.17 -5.23 -5.66
CA GLU A 206 -6.33 -5.43 -6.83
C GLU A 206 -7.07 -5.23 -8.17
N GLY A 207 -8.33 -5.68 -8.24
CA GLY A 207 -9.18 -5.41 -9.40
C GLY A 207 -9.45 -3.90 -9.59
N ASN A 208 -9.81 -3.19 -8.53
CA ASN A 208 -10.05 -1.75 -8.57
C ASN A 208 -8.76 -0.96 -8.83
N LEU A 209 -7.64 -1.39 -8.25
CA LEU A 209 -6.30 -0.86 -8.52
C LEU A 209 -6.02 -0.93 -10.03
N SER A 210 -6.19 -2.10 -10.63
CA SER A 210 -5.99 -2.30 -12.07
C SER A 210 -6.88 -1.39 -12.92
N LEU A 211 -8.15 -1.22 -12.54
CA LEU A 211 -9.11 -0.36 -13.25
C LEU A 211 -8.73 1.11 -13.19
N ILE A 212 -8.42 1.65 -12.01
CA ILE A 212 -8.08 3.07 -11.87
C ILE A 212 -6.77 3.40 -12.59
N LEU A 213 -5.78 2.53 -12.48
CA LEU A 213 -4.49 2.71 -13.13
C LEU A 213 -4.63 2.67 -14.65
N ALA A 214 -5.44 1.75 -15.19
CA ALA A 214 -5.76 1.73 -16.62
C ALA A 214 -6.46 3.02 -17.07
N ALA A 215 -7.45 3.50 -16.31
CA ALA A 215 -8.16 4.73 -16.63
C ALA A 215 -7.26 5.98 -16.59
N ILE A 216 -6.33 6.06 -15.63
CA ILE A 216 -5.32 7.11 -15.56
C ILE A 216 -4.38 7.05 -16.76
N LYS A 217 -3.88 5.86 -17.08
CA LYS A 217 -2.98 5.61 -18.22
C LYS A 217 -3.61 5.94 -19.57
N GLU A 218 -4.92 5.73 -19.70
CA GLU A 218 -5.68 6.06 -20.91
C GLU A 218 -6.03 7.55 -21.01
N GLY A 219 -5.69 8.36 -20.00
CA GLY A 219 -6.04 9.79 -19.93
C GLY A 219 -7.52 10.04 -19.67
N ARG A 220 -8.29 9.00 -19.32
CA ARG A 220 -9.72 9.13 -18.97
C ARG A 220 -9.91 9.74 -17.59
N ILE A 221 -8.94 9.52 -16.69
CA ILE A 221 -8.94 10.09 -15.34
C ILE A 221 -7.61 10.78 -15.11
N GLU A 222 -7.65 12.02 -14.66
CA GLU A 222 -6.48 12.71 -14.14
C GLU A 222 -6.37 12.43 -12.64
N CYS A 223 -5.22 11.99 -12.13
CA CYS A 223 -5.05 11.73 -10.70
C CYS A 223 -4.00 12.64 -10.07
N ARG A 224 -4.40 13.37 -9.03
CA ARG A 224 -3.53 14.24 -8.21
C ARG A 224 -3.13 13.49 -6.94
N TYR A 225 -1.91 12.96 -6.92
CA TYR A 225 -1.33 12.26 -5.78
C TYR A 225 -0.73 13.23 -4.76
N GLY A 226 -0.69 12.82 -3.49
CA GLY A 226 -0.20 13.66 -2.40
C GLY A 226 -1.05 14.91 -2.16
N SER A 227 -2.29 14.92 -2.65
CA SER A 227 -3.14 16.10 -2.67
C SER A 227 -4.33 16.02 -1.71
N SER A 228 -4.67 17.15 -1.08
CA SER A 228 -5.78 17.26 -0.12
C SER A 228 -6.60 18.53 -0.34
N ALA A 229 -7.91 18.46 -0.06
CA ALA A 229 -8.81 19.61 -0.17
C ALA A 229 -8.42 20.75 0.80
N ILE A 230 -8.54 22.00 0.34
CA ILE A 230 -8.38 23.22 1.16
C ILE A 230 -9.72 23.92 1.35
N LYS A 231 -10.44 24.17 0.25
CA LYS A 231 -11.75 24.83 0.23
C LYS A 231 -12.47 24.59 -1.10
N VAL A 232 -13.79 24.80 -1.09
CA VAL A 232 -14.65 24.82 -2.28
C VAL A 232 -15.34 26.19 -2.33
N GLU A 233 -15.40 26.80 -3.51
CA GLU A 233 -16.04 28.11 -3.72
C GLU A 233 -17.00 28.03 -4.91
N GLU A 234 -18.14 28.71 -4.83
CA GLU A 234 -19.03 28.90 -5.99
C GLU A 234 -18.59 30.11 -6.81
N THR A 235 -18.43 29.93 -8.12
CA THR A 235 -17.94 30.96 -9.05
C THR A 235 -19.05 31.53 -9.95
N GLY A 236 -20.23 30.88 -10.00
CA GLY A 236 -21.42 31.40 -10.69
C GLY A 236 -21.36 31.36 -12.24
N GLY A 237 -20.39 30.65 -12.84
CA GLY A 237 -20.27 30.44 -14.29
C GLY A 237 -20.71 29.05 -14.76
N ASP A 238 -20.43 28.71 -16.04
CA ASP A 238 -20.74 27.39 -16.64
C ASP A 238 -20.08 26.23 -15.90
N VAL A 239 -18.90 26.48 -15.31
CA VAL A 239 -18.20 25.59 -14.38
C VAL A 239 -18.35 26.21 -12.97
N PRO A 240 -19.40 25.84 -12.22
CA PRO A 240 -19.86 26.62 -11.06
C PRO A 240 -18.99 26.51 -9.81
N LEU A 241 -18.06 25.56 -9.73
CA LEU A 241 -17.23 25.35 -8.54
C LEU A 241 -15.75 25.55 -8.84
N ARG A 242 -15.08 26.15 -7.86
CA ARG A 242 -13.64 26.19 -7.74
C ARG A 242 -13.20 25.34 -6.56
N PHE A 243 -12.43 24.29 -6.83
CA PHE A 243 -11.91 23.36 -5.84
C PHE A 243 -10.42 23.60 -5.61
N SER A 244 -10.06 24.15 -4.46
CA SER A 244 -8.65 24.40 -4.10
C SER A 244 -8.06 23.18 -3.40
N VAL A 245 -6.88 22.75 -3.85
CA VAL A 245 -6.15 21.61 -3.29
C VAL A 245 -4.74 22.03 -2.88
N LYS A 246 -4.25 21.42 -1.81
CA LYS A 246 -2.83 21.39 -1.49
C LYS A 246 -2.22 20.26 -2.31
N SER A 247 -1.21 20.54 -3.12
CA SER A 247 -0.46 19.53 -3.89
C SER A 247 1.03 19.55 -3.52
N PRO A 248 1.82 18.52 -3.89
CA PRO A 248 3.27 18.51 -3.69
C PRO A 248 4.00 19.69 -4.37
N ASP A 249 3.49 20.16 -5.50
CA ASP A 249 4.08 21.25 -6.29
C ASP A 249 3.60 22.66 -5.83
N GLY A 250 2.81 22.71 -4.75
CA GLY A 250 2.20 23.93 -4.21
C GLY A 250 0.67 23.90 -4.26
N PRO A 251 0.00 24.99 -3.82
CA PRO A 251 -1.46 25.11 -3.92
C PRO A 251 -1.91 25.09 -5.39
N ASP A 252 -2.90 24.27 -5.70
CA ASP A 252 -3.48 24.13 -7.03
C ASP A 252 -5.00 24.39 -6.95
N THR A 253 -5.61 24.81 -8.05
CA THR A 253 -7.02 25.17 -8.13
C THR A 253 -7.65 24.54 -9.37
N ILE A 254 -8.76 23.83 -9.15
CA ILE A 254 -9.46 23.06 -10.17
C ILE A 254 -10.85 23.65 -10.35
N GLU A 255 -11.14 24.16 -11.54
CA GLU A 255 -12.51 24.52 -11.91
C GLU A 255 -13.28 23.23 -12.23
N CYS A 256 -14.42 23.02 -11.58
CA CYS A 256 -15.23 21.82 -11.74
C CYS A 256 -16.73 22.11 -11.60
N HIS A 257 -17.54 21.18 -12.09
CA HIS A 257 -19.00 21.29 -11.99
C HIS A 257 -19.52 20.68 -10.69
N ARG A 258 -18.79 19.70 -10.16
CA ARG A 258 -19.20 18.93 -8.99
C ARG A 258 -18.03 18.28 -8.29
N VAL A 259 -18.18 18.08 -6.98
CA VAL A 259 -17.24 17.34 -6.15
C VAL A 259 -17.95 16.12 -5.59
N ILE A 260 -17.38 14.93 -5.77
CA ILE A 260 -17.88 13.67 -5.24
C ILE A 260 -16.86 13.13 -4.23
N ALA A 261 -17.12 13.36 -2.95
CA ALA A 261 -16.25 12.97 -1.85
C ALA A 261 -16.61 11.56 -1.33
N ARG A 262 -15.74 10.59 -1.60
CA ARG A 262 -15.88 9.18 -1.16
C ARG A 262 -14.83 8.85 -0.09
N LEU A 263 -15.04 9.42 1.09
CA LEU A 263 -14.09 9.42 2.20
C LEU A 263 -14.30 8.29 3.23
N GLY A 264 -15.32 7.44 3.02
CA GLY A 264 -15.75 6.41 3.96
C GLY A 264 -16.74 6.94 5.01
N GLY A 265 -17.03 6.14 6.03
CA GLY A 265 -17.93 6.50 7.14
C GLY A 265 -17.28 6.27 8.50
N ASN A 266 -17.79 6.97 9.50
CA ASN A 266 -17.41 6.79 10.90
C ASN A 266 -18.53 6.03 11.65
N PRO A 267 -18.21 5.22 12.67
CA PRO A 267 -19.21 4.66 13.55
C PRO A 267 -20.17 5.74 14.09
N PRO A 268 -21.50 5.50 14.14
CA PRO A 268 -22.47 6.44 14.70
C PRO A 268 -22.40 6.45 16.24
N ARG A 269 -21.26 6.89 16.77
CA ARG A 269 -20.85 6.74 18.18
C ARG A 269 -21.90 7.24 19.16
N LYS A 270 -22.46 8.44 18.93
CA LYS A 270 -23.51 9.04 19.78
C LYS A 270 -24.76 8.16 19.93
N LEU A 271 -25.19 7.52 18.84
CA LEU A 271 -26.35 6.63 18.84
C LEU A 271 -26.02 5.30 19.53
N VAL A 272 -24.84 4.74 19.28
CA VAL A 272 -24.42 3.48 19.88
C VAL A 272 -24.20 3.64 21.40
N GLU A 273 -23.59 4.76 21.82
CA GLU A 273 -23.42 5.12 23.23
C GLU A 273 -24.77 5.37 23.92
N SER A 274 -25.79 5.91 23.22
CA SER A 274 -27.12 6.08 23.80
C SER A 274 -27.84 4.75 24.09
N PHE A 275 -27.37 3.65 23.50
CA PHE A 275 -27.82 2.29 23.83
C PHE A 275 -27.02 1.66 24.99
N GLY A 276 -26.10 2.41 25.62
CA GLY A 276 -25.27 1.97 26.74
C GLY A 276 -23.97 1.26 26.33
N VAL A 277 -23.66 1.19 25.03
CA VAL A 277 -22.45 0.54 24.53
C VAL A 277 -21.24 1.45 24.69
N THR A 278 -20.13 0.90 25.18
CA THR A 278 -18.88 1.65 25.37
C THR A 278 -17.89 1.41 24.24
N PHE A 279 -17.11 2.44 23.93
CA PHE A 279 -15.98 2.36 23.00
C PHE A 279 -14.68 2.36 23.81
N PRO A 280 -13.67 1.55 23.45
CA PRO A 280 -12.45 1.42 24.23
C PRO A 280 -11.60 2.70 24.22
N ARG A 281 -11.77 3.56 23.20
CA ARG A 281 -10.98 4.78 23.00
C ARG A 281 -11.84 5.92 22.48
N ALA A 282 -11.32 7.14 22.59
CA ALA A 282 -11.92 8.36 22.05
C ALA A 282 -11.65 8.56 20.54
N ASP A 283 -10.86 7.68 19.91
CA ASP A 283 -10.59 7.73 18.47
C ASP A 283 -11.91 7.63 17.66
N ALA A 284 -12.06 8.50 16.67
CA ALA A 284 -13.23 8.57 15.80
C ALA A 284 -13.44 7.30 14.95
N ASN A 285 -12.39 6.49 14.73
CA ASN A 285 -12.49 5.22 14.01
C ASN A 285 -12.61 4.00 14.92
N ALA A 286 -12.58 4.17 16.25
CA ALA A 286 -12.71 3.06 17.18
C ALA A 286 -14.07 2.37 17.01
N VAL A 287 -14.05 1.04 17.04
CA VAL A 287 -15.25 0.21 17.08
C VAL A 287 -15.54 -0.24 18.52
N PRO A 288 -16.79 -0.62 18.85
CA PRO A 288 -17.09 -1.18 20.16
C PRO A 288 -16.25 -2.42 20.46
N GLU A 289 -15.92 -2.63 21.73
CA GLU A 289 -15.30 -3.87 22.17
C GLU A 289 -16.38 -4.96 22.28
N LEU A 290 -16.12 -6.11 21.64
CA LEU A 290 -17.06 -7.22 21.56
C LEU A 290 -16.41 -8.50 22.04
N SER A 291 -17.22 -9.35 22.68
CA SER A 291 -16.82 -10.74 22.96
C SER A 291 -16.66 -11.57 21.68
N GLU A 292 -16.09 -12.77 21.80
CA GLU A 292 -16.02 -13.76 20.71
C GLU A 292 -17.39 -14.13 20.14
N ARG A 293 -18.47 -13.85 20.90
CA ARG A 293 -19.86 -14.10 20.55
C ARG A 293 -20.59 -12.86 20.02
N TYR A 294 -19.86 -11.79 19.68
CA TYR A 294 -20.40 -10.50 19.24
C TYR A 294 -21.17 -9.72 20.31
N GLU A 295 -21.23 -10.20 21.55
CA GLU A 295 -21.90 -9.50 22.64
C GLU A 295 -21.09 -8.26 23.06
N SER A 296 -21.77 -7.13 23.20
CA SER A 296 -21.20 -5.88 23.71
C SER A 296 -21.06 -5.90 25.24
N ASN A 297 -20.63 -4.79 25.83
CA ASN A 297 -20.67 -4.60 27.29
C ASN A 297 -22.11 -4.62 27.86
N VAL A 298 -23.13 -4.38 27.03
CA VAL A 298 -24.55 -4.47 27.40
C VAL A 298 -25.01 -5.91 27.18
N LYS A 299 -25.26 -6.63 28.29
CA LYS A 299 -25.69 -8.04 28.25
C LYS A 299 -26.97 -8.21 27.44
N GLY A 300 -26.98 -9.19 26.54
CA GLY A 300 -28.10 -9.44 25.62
C GLY A 300 -28.16 -8.53 24.39
N LEU A 301 -27.24 -7.57 24.25
CA LEU A 301 -27.09 -6.71 23.06
C LEU A 301 -25.80 -7.11 22.31
N TYR A 302 -25.99 -7.59 21.09
CA TYR A 302 -24.96 -8.07 20.19
C TYR A 302 -24.73 -7.07 19.04
N ILE A 303 -23.52 -7.01 18.48
CA ILE A 303 -23.17 -6.10 17.38
C ILE A 303 -22.48 -6.87 16.26
N ILE A 304 -23.03 -6.79 15.05
CA ILE A 304 -22.51 -7.50 13.88
C ILE A 304 -22.30 -6.58 12.66
N GLY A 305 -21.58 -7.09 11.66
CA GLY A 305 -21.25 -6.38 10.44
C GLY A 305 -20.15 -5.33 10.64
N ALA A 306 -20.19 -4.29 9.81
CA ALA A 306 -19.11 -3.30 9.74
C ALA A 306 -18.87 -2.56 11.07
N LEU A 307 -19.90 -2.37 11.89
CA LEU A 307 -19.77 -1.74 13.21
C LEU A 307 -18.95 -2.61 14.19
N GLY A 308 -19.00 -3.94 14.05
CA GLY A 308 -18.18 -4.87 14.84
C GLY A 308 -16.72 -4.97 14.39
N GLY A 309 -16.28 -4.13 13.47
CA GLY A 309 -14.91 -4.09 12.95
C GLY A 309 -14.70 -4.81 11.61
N TYR A 310 -15.77 -5.34 11.00
CA TYR A 310 -15.67 -6.18 9.79
C TYR A 310 -16.47 -5.68 8.58
N PRO A 311 -15.87 -4.91 7.65
CA PRO A 311 -16.57 -4.33 6.52
C PRO A 311 -16.66 -5.26 5.28
N LEU A 312 -16.70 -6.58 5.45
CA LEU A 312 -16.85 -7.54 4.35
C LEU A 312 -18.23 -8.21 4.37
N ILE A 313 -18.95 -8.14 3.24
CA ILE A 313 -20.35 -8.59 3.15
C ILE A 313 -20.49 -10.07 3.50
N LYS A 314 -19.65 -10.95 2.94
CA LYS A 314 -19.73 -12.40 3.17
C LYS A 314 -19.50 -12.76 4.64
N GLN A 315 -18.51 -12.14 5.28
CA GLN A 315 -18.24 -12.31 6.71
C GLN A 315 -19.40 -11.76 7.56
N ALA A 316 -19.91 -10.58 7.21
CA ALA A 316 -21.03 -9.95 7.90
C ALA A 316 -22.29 -10.83 7.85
N MET A 317 -22.55 -11.49 6.72
CA MET A 317 -23.61 -12.49 6.60
C MET A 317 -23.36 -13.71 7.49
N ASN A 318 -22.14 -14.23 7.58
CA ASN A 318 -21.81 -15.32 8.50
C ASN A 318 -22.02 -14.92 9.96
N GLN A 319 -21.63 -13.71 10.35
CA GLN A 319 -21.90 -13.17 11.69
C GLN A 319 -23.40 -13.11 11.98
N GLY A 320 -24.23 -12.82 10.98
CA GLY A 320 -25.69 -12.87 11.11
C GLY A 320 -26.22 -14.25 11.50
N TYR A 321 -25.70 -15.31 10.87
CA TYR A 321 -26.01 -16.69 11.29
C TYR A 321 -25.51 -16.94 12.73
N GLU A 322 -24.26 -16.57 13.00
CA GLU A 322 -23.57 -16.94 14.24
C GLU A 322 -24.15 -16.24 15.47
N VAL A 323 -24.50 -14.95 15.36
CA VAL A 323 -25.04 -14.17 16.48
C VAL A 323 -26.37 -14.69 16.97
N VAL A 324 -27.19 -15.26 16.08
CA VAL A 324 -28.48 -15.84 16.46
C VAL A 324 -28.27 -17.11 17.29
N GLU A 325 -27.33 -17.98 16.88
CA GLU A 325 -26.97 -19.16 17.67
C GLU A 325 -26.43 -18.75 19.05
N PHE A 326 -25.54 -17.76 19.11
CA PHE A 326 -25.01 -17.24 20.37
C PHE A 326 -26.07 -16.59 21.24
N ALA A 327 -27.01 -15.82 20.66
CA ALA A 327 -28.11 -15.20 21.39
C ALA A 327 -29.07 -16.22 22.02
N LEU A 328 -29.14 -17.43 21.45
CA LEU A 328 -29.89 -18.58 21.98
C LEU A 328 -29.08 -19.42 22.98
N GLY A 329 -27.83 -19.04 23.26
CA GLY A 329 -26.94 -19.77 24.16
C GLY A 329 -26.30 -21.02 23.56
N GLN A 330 -26.36 -21.20 22.23
CA GLN A 330 -25.65 -22.28 21.54
C GLN A 330 -24.18 -21.91 21.37
N ASP A 331 -23.30 -22.90 21.45
CA ASP A 331 -21.87 -22.72 21.20
C ASP A 331 -21.53 -23.35 19.85
N ILE A 332 -21.07 -22.52 18.92
CA ILE A 332 -20.76 -22.93 17.55
C ILE A 332 -19.37 -22.40 17.16
N GLU A 333 -18.69 -23.14 16.28
CA GLU A 333 -17.42 -22.69 15.72
C GLU A 333 -17.65 -21.62 14.65
N PRO A 334 -16.94 -20.47 14.67
CA PRO A 334 -17.00 -19.46 13.61
C PRO A 334 -16.68 -20.00 12.20
N ALA A 335 -17.15 -19.34 11.16
CA ALA A 335 -17.00 -19.79 9.76
C ALA A 335 -15.53 -19.86 9.29
N ASP A 336 -14.66 -19.05 9.86
CA ASP A 336 -13.22 -18.99 9.60
C ASP A 336 -12.40 -19.99 10.45
N GLU A 337 -13.00 -20.58 11.48
CA GLU A 337 -12.34 -21.50 12.41
C GLU A 337 -11.61 -22.66 11.70
N PRO A 338 -12.21 -23.38 10.72
CA PRO A 338 -11.52 -24.46 10.02
C PRO A 338 -10.33 -23.98 9.18
N LEU A 339 -10.36 -22.73 8.71
CA LEU A 339 -9.27 -22.15 7.93
C LEU A 339 -8.07 -21.85 8.83
N LEU A 340 -8.32 -21.22 9.98
CA LEU A 340 -7.30 -20.91 10.96
C LEU A 340 -6.70 -22.19 11.57
N LYS A 341 -7.52 -23.21 11.88
CA LYS A 341 -7.03 -24.53 12.32
C LYS A 341 -6.04 -25.14 11.33
N ARG A 342 -6.32 -25.05 10.02
CA ARG A 342 -5.40 -25.55 8.98
C ARG A 342 -4.10 -24.76 8.93
N LYS A 343 -4.16 -23.43 9.04
CA LYS A 343 -2.96 -22.57 9.09
C LYS A 343 -2.11 -22.86 10.32
N PHE A 344 -2.71 -23.08 11.48
CA PHE A 344 -1.98 -23.31 12.74
C PHE A 344 -1.53 -24.76 12.93
N ALA A 345 -1.96 -25.68 12.07
CA ALA A 345 -1.61 -27.10 12.17
C ALA A 345 -0.11 -27.39 12.12
N GLY A 346 0.69 -26.49 11.50
CA GLY A 346 2.15 -26.57 11.49
C GLY A 346 2.80 -26.22 12.84
N PHE A 347 2.14 -25.41 13.66
CA PHE A 347 2.61 -24.99 14.98
C PHE A 347 2.08 -25.89 16.10
N SER A 348 0.77 -26.13 16.14
CA SER A 348 0.17 -27.04 17.11
C SER A 348 -1.08 -27.67 16.53
N ARG A 349 -1.09 -29.01 16.44
CA ARG A 349 -2.28 -29.78 16.05
C ARG A 349 -3.30 -29.97 17.18
N LYS A 350 -2.91 -29.67 18.42
CA LYS A 350 -3.74 -29.90 19.63
C LYS A 350 -4.36 -28.63 20.19
N SER A 351 -3.82 -27.46 19.84
CA SER A 351 -4.31 -26.19 20.37
C SER A 351 -5.56 -25.74 19.62
N SER A 352 -6.52 -25.20 20.36
CA SER A 352 -7.66 -24.51 19.76
C SER A 352 -7.19 -23.21 19.07
N VAL A 353 -7.97 -22.70 18.10
CA VAL A 353 -7.66 -21.39 17.49
C VAL A 353 -7.60 -20.31 18.58
N ARG A 354 -8.52 -20.36 19.56
CA ARG A 354 -8.55 -19.43 20.68
C ARG A 354 -7.23 -19.41 21.46
N GLU A 355 -6.68 -20.56 21.81
CA GLU A 355 -5.39 -20.65 22.51
C GLU A 355 -4.24 -20.07 21.68
N VAL A 356 -4.25 -20.29 20.36
CA VAL A 356 -3.24 -19.70 19.46
C VAL A 356 -3.41 -18.18 19.36
N LEU A 357 -4.64 -17.67 19.31
CA LEU A 357 -4.92 -16.23 19.34
C LEU A 357 -4.46 -15.60 20.66
N ASP A 358 -4.76 -16.25 21.80
CA ASP A 358 -4.31 -15.83 23.13
C ASP A 358 -2.79 -15.74 23.19
N LEU A 359 -2.09 -16.77 22.68
CA LEU A 359 -0.65 -16.80 22.60
C LEU A 359 -0.11 -15.65 21.74
N ILE A 360 -0.65 -15.44 20.53
CA ILE A 360 -0.18 -14.39 19.62
C ILE A 360 -0.36 -13.01 20.26
N GLN A 361 -1.51 -12.72 20.87
CA GLN A 361 -1.74 -11.41 21.52
C GLN A 361 -0.87 -11.20 22.75
N ALA A 362 -0.60 -12.27 23.52
CA ALA A 362 0.28 -12.20 24.68
C ALA A 362 1.76 -12.05 24.27
N SER A 363 2.18 -12.73 23.21
CA SER A 363 3.56 -12.74 22.74
C SER A 363 3.90 -11.52 21.89
N VAL A 364 2.95 -10.93 21.15
CA VAL A 364 3.21 -9.87 20.17
C VAL A 364 2.53 -8.57 20.58
N PRO A 365 3.22 -7.64 21.25
CA PRO A 365 2.68 -6.35 21.69
C PRO A 365 2.09 -5.51 20.55
N LEU A 366 2.59 -5.71 19.33
CA LEU A 366 2.07 -5.04 18.14
C LEU A 366 0.60 -5.39 17.87
N LEU A 367 0.17 -6.59 18.25
CA LEU A 367 -1.18 -7.11 17.99
C LEU A 367 -2.09 -7.09 19.23
N SER A 368 -1.60 -6.60 20.38
CA SER A 368 -2.34 -6.63 21.65
C SER A 368 -3.61 -5.79 21.62
N ASP A 369 -3.60 -4.71 20.83
CA ASP A 369 -4.69 -3.75 20.73
C ASP A 369 -5.78 -4.12 19.71
N LEU A 370 -5.57 -5.20 18.95
CA LEU A 370 -6.55 -5.65 17.97
C LEU A 370 -7.71 -6.33 18.70
N THR A 371 -8.93 -6.08 18.23
CA THR A 371 -10.06 -6.89 18.67
C THR A 371 -9.86 -8.34 18.23
N ARG A 372 -10.46 -9.28 18.96
CA ARG A 372 -10.45 -10.72 18.59
C ARG A 372 -10.89 -10.95 17.17
N LEU A 373 -11.87 -10.14 16.77
CA LEU A 373 -12.31 -10.03 15.41
C LEU A 373 -11.12 -9.63 14.54
N GLN A 374 -10.68 -8.37 14.53
CA GLN A 374 -9.59 -7.87 13.68
C GLN A 374 -8.37 -8.81 13.55
N LEU A 375 -7.94 -9.42 14.66
CA LEU A 375 -6.84 -10.37 14.67
C LEU A 375 -7.10 -11.59 13.77
N ARG A 376 -8.31 -12.18 13.80
CA ARG A 376 -8.65 -13.35 12.97
C ARG A 376 -8.54 -13.04 11.47
N GLU A 377 -9.00 -11.88 11.00
CA GLU A 377 -8.81 -11.47 9.60
C GLU A 377 -7.37 -11.27 9.23
N PHE A 378 -6.62 -10.57 10.08
CA PHE A 378 -5.21 -10.39 9.84
C PHE A 378 -4.49 -11.74 9.69
N LEU A 379 -4.86 -12.73 10.51
CA LEU A 379 -4.32 -14.09 10.45
C LEU A 379 -4.86 -14.95 9.30
N LEU A 380 -6.03 -14.64 8.74
CA LEU A 380 -6.50 -15.30 7.50
C LEU A 380 -5.60 -14.97 6.31
N GLU A 381 -5.00 -13.78 6.30
CA GLU A 381 -4.08 -13.31 5.25
C GLU A 381 -2.59 -13.43 5.65
N SER A 382 -2.28 -13.95 6.84
CA SER A 382 -0.92 -14.13 7.37
C SER A 382 -0.61 -15.61 7.63
N ASP A 383 0.67 -15.98 7.74
CA ASP A 383 1.09 -17.36 7.95
C ASP A 383 1.95 -17.53 9.21
N LEU A 384 1.70 -18.61 9.95
CA LEU A 384 2.46 -18.96 11.15
C LEU A 384 3.53 -20.00 10.78
N LEU A 385 4.78 -19.55 10.75
CA LEU A 385 5.94 -20.33 10.35
C LEU A 385 6.63 -20.94 11.59
N VAL A 386 7.10 -22.17 11.44
CA VAL A 386 7.93 -22.88 12.43
C VAL A 386 9.21 -23.37 11.74
N PRO A 387 10.11 -22.44 11.36
CA PRO A 387 11.37 -22.79 10.71
C PRO A 387 12.25 -23.61 11.65
N LYS A 388 13.14 -24.43 11.08
CA LYS A 388 14.18 -25.13 11.85
C LYS A 388 15.29 -24.14 12.20
N GLU A 389 16.01 -24.43 13.27
CA GLU A 389 17.21 -23.67 13.62
C GLU A 389 18.17 -23.60 12.41
N ASP A 390 18.73 -22.41 12.19
CA ASP A 390 19.57 -22.02 11.05
C ASP A 390 18.88 -21.90 9.67
N ASP A 391 17.57 -22.16 9.55
CA ASP A 391 16.85 -21.87 8.31
C ASP A 391 16.92 -20.37 8.00
N ILE A 392 17.31 -20.02 6.76
CA ILE A 392 17.35 -18.64 6.31
C ILE A 392 15.92 -18.15 6.03
N ILE A 393 15.50 -17.11 6.75
CA ILE A 393 14.20 -16.45 6.53
C ILE A 393 14.27 -15.54 5.30
N PHE A 394 15.33 -14.71 5.24
CA PHE A 394 15.73 -13.98 4.05
C PHE A 394 17.20 -13.58 4.13
N GLN A 395 17.82 -13.35 2.97
CA GLN A 395 19.19 -12.88 2.85
C GLN A 395 19.26 -11.37 2.64
N ARG A 396 20.39 -10.78 3.03
CA ARG A 396 20.70 -9.40 2.67
C ARG A 396 20.60 -9.24 1.15
N ASN A 397 19.99 -8.14 0.73
CA ASN A 397 19.69 -7.79 -0.65
C ASN A 397 18.50 -8.51 -1.29
N ASP A 398 17.80 -9.41 -0.58
CA ASP A 398 16.57 -10.01 -1.08
C ASP A 398 15.49 -8.95 -1.34
N TYR A 399 14.64 -9.21 -2.34
CA TYR A 399 13.55 -8.33 -2.76
C TYR A 399 12.20 -8.62 -2.11
N THR A 400 12.17 -9.39 -1.04
CA THR A 400 10.92 -9.70 -0.32
C THR A 400 10.47 -8.51 0.53
N ASN A 401 9.16 -8.37 0.74
CA ASN A 401 8.56 -7.25 1.48
C ASN A 401 7.61 -7.68 2.61
N SER A 402 7.58 -8.98 2.95
CA SER A 402 6.87 -9.49 4.12
C SER A 402 7.44 -8.92 5.41
N PHE A 403 6.56 -8.80 6.40
CA PHE A 403 6.86 -8.37 7.76
C PHE A 403 6.76 -9.59 8.68
N PHE A 404 7.72 -9.76 9.59
CA PHE A 404 7.79 -10.94 10.46
C PHE A 404 7.74 -10.52 11.92
N MET A 405 6.91 -11.19 12.72
CA MET A 405 6.83 -11.02 14.18
C MET A 405 7.27 -12.30 14.87
N VAL A 406 8.13 -12.21 15.88
CA VAL A 406 8.59 -13.35 16.67
C VAL A 406 7.53 -13.68 17.72
N VAL A 407 6.89 -14.84 17.60
CA VAL A 407 5.85 -15.32 18.52
C VAL A 407 6.48 -16.13 19.65
N ALA A 408 7.51 -16.93 19.34
CA ALA A 408 8.27 -17.73 20.29
C ALA A 408 9.70 -17.98 19.78
N GLY A 409 10.60 -18.37 20.68
CA GLY A 409 12.01 -18.63 20.37
C GLY A 409 12.78 -17.37 20.02
N GLU A 410 13.76 -17.51 19.14
CA GLU A 410 14.60 -16.38 18.69
C GLU A 410 14.81 -16.37 17.17
N ALA A 411 14.87 -15.18 16.58
CA ALA A 411 15.32 -14.95 15.20
C ALA A 411 16.67 -14.23 15.22
N LEU A 412 17.65 -14.70 14.46
CA LEU A 412 19.01 -14.20 14.47
C LEU A 412 19.24 -13.27 13.27
N VAL A 413 19.51 -12.00 13.55
CA VAL A 413 19.81 -10.97 12.55
C VAL A 413 21.32 -10.82 12.41
N GLU A 414 21.81 -10.90 11.17
CA GLU A 414 23.22 -10.69 10.85
C GLU A 414 23.60 -9.22 11.09
N THR A 415 24.64 -8.99 11.88
CA THR A 415 25.23 -7.68 12.15
C THR A 415 26.69 -7.70 11.74
N THR A 416 27.21 -6.57 11.27
CA THR A 416 28.64 -6.42 10.96
C THR A 416 29.21 -5.33 11.87
N ARG A 417 30.17 -5.68 12.72
CA ARG A 417 30.88 -4.73 13.59
C ARG A 417 32.38 -4.94 13.40
N ASP A 418 33.09 -3.87 13.06
CA ASP A 418 34.55 -3.88 12.82
C ASP A 418 35.00 -4.93 11.79
N GLY A 419 34.21 -5.13 10.73
CA GLY A 419 34.47 -6.13 9.68
C GLY A 419 34.24 -7.59 10.09
N ARG A 420 33.81 -7.85 11.34
CA ARG A 420 33.42 -9.18 11.82
C ARG A 420 31.91 -9.36 11.77
N LYS A 421 31.47 -10.49 11.23
CA LYS A 421 30.06 -10.90 11.22
C LYS A 421 29.67 -11.43 12.59
N GLY A 422 28.58 -10.91 13.15
CA GLY A 422 27.96 -11.35 14.39
C GLY A 422 26.46 -11.54 14.22
N TRP A 423 25.82 -12.14 15.21
CA TRP A 423 24.36 -12.38 15.21
C TRP A 423 23.74 -11.70 16.41
N PHE A 424 22.63 -11.00 16.17
CA PHE A 424 21.79 -10.40 17.21
C PHE A 424 20.48 -11.17 17.28
N ALA A 425 20.09 -11.62 18.47
CA ALA A 425 18.86 -12.37 18.68
C ALA A 425 17.68 -11.41 18.91
N LEU A 426 16.61 -11.61 18.15
CA LEU A 426 15.29 -11.02 18.36
C LEU A 426 14.42 -12.05 19.08
N GLY A 427 13.94 -11.70 20.26
CA GLY A 427 13.08 -12.55 21.09
C GLY A 427 11.59 -12.35 20.82
N PRO A 428 10.72 -13.06 21.57
CA PRO A 428 9.28 -12.93 21.45
C PRO A 428 8.80 -11.48 21.65
N GLY A 429 7.91 -11.05 20.77
CA GLY A 429 7.36 -9.68 20.75
C GLY A 429 8.15 -8.69 19.91
N GLU A 430 9.37 -9.03 19.53
CA GLU A 430 10.13 -8.28 18.53
C GLU A 430 9.71 -8.68 17.11
N PHE A 431 9.97 -7.81 16.15
CA PHE A 431 9.65 -8.02 14.74
C PHE A 431 10.81 -7.63 13.84
N PHE A 432 10.77 -7.99 12.56
CA PHE A 432 11.76 -7.59 11.56
C PHE A 432 11.17 -7.55 10.15
N GLY A 433 11.91 -6.91 9.23
CA GLY A 433 11.49 -6.74 7.84
C GLY A 433 10.69 -5.45 7.58
N GLU A 434 10.51 -4.62 8.60
CA GLU A 434 9.88 -3.30 8.56
C GLU A 434 10.54 -2.36 7.56
N LEU A 435 11.86 -2.44 7.42
CA LEU A 435 12.62 -1.64 6.47
C LEU A 435 12.17 -1.92 5.03
N GLY A 436 12.15 -3.19 4.62
CA GLY A 436 11.69 -3.60 3.29
C GLY A 436 10.19 -3.34 3.08
N LEU A 437 9.38 -3.52 4.13
CA LEU A 437 7.95 -3.22 4.08
C LEU A 437 7.67 -1.75 3.80
N ILE A 438 8.27 -0.82 4.54
CA ILE A 438 7.92 0.61 4.45
C ILE A 438 8.65 1.27 3.29
N SER A 439 9.96 1.04 3.18
CA SER A 439 10.78 1.71 2.16
C SER A 439 10.69 1.04 0.79
N GLY A 440 10.18 -0.20 0.69
CA GLY A 440 10.15 -0.97 -0.55
C GLY A 440 11.55 -1.42 -1.01
N ARG A 441 12.56 -1.26 -0.16
CA ARG A 441 13.96 -1.57 -0.45
C ARG A 441 14.28 -3.04 -0.25
N ARG A 442 15.44 -3.44 -0.78
CA ARG A 442 16.03 -4.74 -0.50
C ARG A 442 16.25 -4.95 1.00
N ARG A 443 16.31 -6.20 1.44
CA ARG A 443 16.61 -6.55 2.84
C ARG A 443 17.99 -6.02 3.24
N SER A 444 18.05 -5.24 4.32
CA SER A 444 19.27 -4.59 4.79
C SER A 444 20.27 -5.56 5.45
N GLY A 445 19.81 -6.74 5.86
CA GLY A 445 20.62 -7.77 6.49
C GLY A 445 20.02 -9.17 6.28
N THR A 446 20.80 -10.20 6.59
CA THR A 446 20.37 -11.60 6.57
C THR A 446 19.69 -11.93 7.89
N VAL A 447 18.57 -12.65 7.86
CA VAL A 447 17.90 -13.17 9.06
C VAL A 447 17.72 -14.67 8.93
N LYS A 448 18.08 -15.39 9.99
CA LYS A 448 17.88 -16.84 10.11
C LYS A 448 17.11 -17.18 11.38
N ALA A 449 16.48 -18.34 11.40
CA ALA A 449 15.84 -18.88 12.59
C ALA A 449 16.90 -19.27 13.63
N GLY A 450 16.67 -18.91 14.89
CA GLY A 450 17.40 -19.45 16.02
C GLY A 450 16.62 -20.59 16.68
N ARG A 451 16.88 -20.83 17.96
CA ARG A 451 16.25 -21.93 18.72
C ARG A 451 14.75 -21.69 18.91
N ASP A 452 13.97 -22.76 18.69
CA ASP A 452 12.51 -22.81 18.87
C ASP A 452 11.74 -21.66 18.19
N CYS A 453 12.24 -21.19 17.05
CA CYS A 453 11.75 -20.01 16.35
C CYS A 453 10.33 -20.23 15.80
N VAL A 454 9.40 -19.34 16.18
CA VAL A 454 8.04 -19.29 15.63
C VAL A 454 7.78 -17.88 15.15
N LEU A 455 7.46 -17.74 13.88
CA LEU A 455 7.28 -16.45 13.22
C LEU A 455 5.86 -16.30 12.70
N LEU A 456 5.27 -15.13 12.88
CA LEU A 456 4.09 -14.71 12.14
C LEU A 456 4.53 -13.87 10.95
N GLU A 457 4.41 -14.42 9.74
CA GLU A 457 4.65 -13.72 8.47
C GLU A 457 3.38 -13.00 8.02
N ALA A 458 3.45 -11.69 7.91
CA ALA A 458 2.41 -10.83 7.38
C ALA A 458 2.84 -10.25 6.03
N PRO A 459 2.11 -10.55 4.93
CA PRO A 459 2.36 -9.94 3.63
C PRO A 459 2.19 -8.42 3.66
N ARG A 460 2.79 -7.72 2.68
CA ARG A 460 2.82 -6.25 2.64
C ARG A 460 1.43 -5.62 2.73
N ARG A 461 0.47 -6.08 1.93
CA ARG A 461 -0.86 -5.47 1.82
C ARG A 461 -1.70 -5.59 3.12
N PRO A 462 -1.85 -6.78 3.74
CA PRO A 462 -2.46 -6.90 5.07
C PRO A 462 -1.81 -5.97 6.10
N MET A 463 -0.49 -5.88 6.07
CA MET A 463 0.26 -5.06 7.02
C MET A 463 0.03 -3.55 6.80
N LEU A 464 0.06 -3.07 5.55
CA LEU A 464 -0.27 -1.68 5.22
C LEU A 464 -1.72 -1.34 5.57
N LYS A 465 -2.65 -2.27 5.36
CA LYS A 465 -4.06 -2.12 5.77
C LYS A 465 -4.15 -1.98 7.29
N LEU A 466 -3.43 -2.81 8.05
CA LEU A 466 -3.39 -2.73 9.50
C LEU A 466 -2.82 -1.40 10.00
N ILE A 467 -1.66 -0.97 9.49
CA ILE A 467 -1.03 0.35 9.79
C ILE A 467 -1.98 1.51 9.46
N ALA A 468 -2.71 1.40 8.36
CA ALA A 468 -3.64 2.43 7.94
C ALA A 468 -4.91 2.49 8.80
N SER A 469 -5.25 1.41 9.50
CA SER A 469 -6.51 1.22 10.21
C SER A 469 -6.37 1.28 11.73
N VAL A 470 -5.19 1.00 12.28
CA VAL A 470 -4.93 0.94 13.73
C VAL A 470 -3.77 1.88 14.08
N GLU A 471 -4.06 2.99 14.79
CA GLU A 471 -3.05 3.98 15.21
C GLU A 471 -1.92 3.37 16.01
N SER A 472 -2.24 2.52 16.99
CA SER A 472 -1.22 1.99 17.91
C SER A 472 -0.20 1.12 17.18
N VAL A 473 -0.66 0.31 16.21
CA VAL A 473 0.21 -0.45 15.31
C VAL A 473 1.12 0.50 14.51
N ARG A 474 0.54 1.54 13.90
CA ARG A 474 1.32 2.55 13.14
C ARG A 474 2.40 3.18 14.01
N LYS A 475 2.03 3.70 15.18
CA LYS A 475 2.95 4.36 16.10
C LYS A 475 4.08 3.44 16.54
N GLN A 476 3.77 2.22 16.98
CA GLN A 476 4.79 1.26 17.41
C GLN A 476 5.76 0.90 16.28
N ILE A 477 5.27 0.73 15.05
CA ILE A 477 6.13 0.45 13.90
C ILE A 477 7.00 1.64 13.55
N ASP A 478 6.43 2.84 13.49
CA ASP A 478 7.18 4.06 13.20
C ASP A 478 8.29 4.26 14.26
N ASP A 479 8.00 4.06 15.55
CA ASP A 479 8.97 4.21 16.66
C ASP A 479 10.13 3.21 16.56
N VAL A 480 9.84 1.92 16.38
CA VAL A 480 10.86 0.87 16.27
C VAL A 480 11.67 1.01 14.98
N PHE A 481 11.00 1.30 13.86
CA PHE A 481 11.67 1.56 12.59
C PHE A 481 12.63 2.72 12.72
N LEU A 482 12.19 3.82 13.34
CA LEU A 482 12.99 5.02 13.50
C LEU A 482 14.22 4.73 14.36
N LYS A 483 14.05 4.02 15.48
CA LYS A 483 15.16 3.57 16.32
C LYS A 483 16.16 2.72 15.57
N ARG A 484 15.70 1.77 14.77
CA ARG A 484 16.55 0.87 13.99
C ARG A 484 17.23 1.57 12.83
N ALA A 485 16.54 2.47 12.14
CA ALA A 485 17.11 3.27 11.05
C ALA A 485 18.23 4.19 11.56
N VAL A 486 17.99 4.92 12.66
CA VAL A 486 19.01 5.78 13.28
C VAL A 486 20.21 4.93 13.75
N ARG A 487 19.97 3.79 14.39
CA ARG A 487 21.05 2.86 14.78
C ARG A 487 21.85 2.35 13.57
N ALA A 488 21.17 1.85 12.55
CA ALA A 488 21.81 1.21 11.40
C ALA A 488 22.61 2.20 10.55
N TYR A 489 22.07 3.39 10.31
CA TYR A 489 22.63 4.32 9.33
C TYR A 489 23.47 5.43 9.95
N LEU A 490 23.16 5.87 11.17
CA LEU A 490 23.80 7.04 11.79
C LEU A 490 24.65 6.69 13.02
N ALA A 491 24.16 5.82 13.90
CA ALA A 491 24.70 5.62 15.23
C ALA A 491 24.93 4.13 15.58
N PRO A 492 25.74 3.39 14.81
CA PRO A 492 25.91 1.94 15.00
C PRO A 492 26.64 1.60 16.31
N MET A 493 27.48 2.51 16.80
CA MET A 493 28.32 2.32 17.99
C MET A 493 27.70 2.89 19.27
N LEU A 494 26.56 3.57 19.17
CA LEU A 494 25.97 4.32 20.27
C LEU A 494 25.22 3.38 21.24
N PRO A 495 25.42 3.49 22.57
CA PRO A 495 24.67 2.73 23.56
C PRO A 495 23.15 2.93 23.44
N ALA A 496 22.37 1.91 23.82
CA ALA A 496 20.92 1.94 23.67
C ALA A 496 20.24 3.11 24.40
N ALA A 497 20.68 3.43 25.62
CA ALA A 497 20.10 4.52 26.43
C ALA A 497 20.28 5.89 25.77
N GLU A 498 21.43 6.14 25.14
CA GLU A 498 21.73 7.41 24.49
C GLU A 498 21.06 7.52 23.12
N LEU A 499 20.85 6.37 22.45
CA LEU A 499 20.06 6.32 21.22
C LEU A 499 18.60 6.65 21.54
N ASP A 500 18.10 6.14 22.66
CA ASP A 500 16.74 6.46 23.13
C ASP A 500 16.63 7.94 23.50
N GLU A 501 17.65 8.55 24.11
CA GLU A 501 17.68 10.01 24.35
C GLU A 501 17.66 10.81 23.04
N LEU A 502 18.47 10.40 22.03
CA LEU A 502 18.51 11.03 20.72
C LEU A 502 17.14 10.99 20.01
N ILE A 503 16.37 9.93 20.26
CA ILE A 503 15.06 9.71 19.63
C ILE A 503 13.93 10.41 20.40
N ALA A 504 13.96 10.35 21.73
CA ALA A 504 12.86 10.80 22.57
C ALA A 504 12.66 12.33 22.56
N GLU A 505 13.73 13.11 22.39
CA GLU A 505 13.68 14.57 22.58
C GLU A 505 13.55 15.41 21.30
N GLY A 506 13.62 14.84 20.08
CA GLY A 506 13.76 15.70 18.90
C GLY A 506 13.68 15.06 17.53
N VAL A 507 12.84 14.02 17.37
CA VAL A 507 12.70 13.37 16.06
C VAL A 507 11.38 13.67 15.39
N GLN A 508 11.47 14.22 14.17
CA GLN A 508 10.33 14.51 13.32
C GLN A 508 10.47 13.84 11.97
N VAL A 509 9.42 13.16 11.51
CA VAL A 509 9.35 12.73 10.11
C VAL A 509 8.79 13.89 9.28
N ARG A 510 9.61 14.45 8.39
CA ARG A 510 9.21 15.48 7.42
C ARG A 510 9.10 14.88 6.03
N LYS A 511 8.11 15.33 5.26
CA LYS A 511 7.90 14.93 3.87
C LYS A 511 8.17 16.11 2.96
N TYR A 512 8.81 15.83 1.82
CA TYR A 512 9.26 16.78 0.83
C TYR A 512 8.79 16.34 -0.56
N GLY A 513 8.19 17.23 -1.33
CA GLY A 513 7.91 17.03 -2.76
C GLY A 513 9.19 16.98 -3.60
N GLY A 514 9.12 16.46 -4.82
CA GLY A 514 10.25 16.52 -5.75
C GLY A 514 10.64 17.97 -6.06
N GLY A 515 11.93 18.29 -5.95
CA GLY A 515 12.48 19.64 -6.09
C GLY A 515 12.40 20.51 -4.83
N GLU A 516 11.67 20.09 -3.79
CA GLU A 516 11.52 20.86 -2.55
C GLU A 516 12.86 20.93 -1.80
N VAL A 517 13.17 22.12 -1.26
CA VAL A 517 14.42 22.37 -0.52
C VAL A 517 14.29 21.87 0.91
N LEU A 518 15.23 21.04 1.36
CA LEU A 518 15.35 20.65 2.76
C LEU A 518 15.98 21.79 3.58
N PHE A 519 17.10 22.34 3.08
CA PHE A 519 17.77 23.54 3.59
C PHE A 519 18.69 24.12 2.51
N ASN A 520 19.00 25.42 2.60
CA ASN A 520 19.89 26.13 1.67
C ASN A 520 21.32 26.24 2.22
N GLU A 521 22.27 26.42 1.32
CA GLU A 521 23.62 26.90 1.66
C GLU A 521 23.52 28.23 2.44
N GLY A 522 24.26 28.32 3.54
CA GLY A 522 24.26 29.48 4.44
C GLY A 522 23.18 29.48 5.53
N ASP A 523 22.22 28.56 5.50
CA ASP A 523 21.20 28.48 6.55
C ASP A 523 21.83 28.09 7.91
N ALA A 524 21.18 28.48 9.01
CA ALA A 524 21.54 27.99 10.33
C ALA A 524 21.23 26.48 10.46
N SER A 525 22.02 25.76 11.24
CA SER A 525 21.83 24.32 11.42
C SER A 525 20.66 24.01 12.36
N ASP A 526 19.54 23.55 11.81
CA ASP A 526 18.34 23.15 12.56
C ASP A 526 18.33 21.67 12.98
N GLY A 527 19.08 20.81 12.29
CA GLY A 527 19.16 19.39 12.60
C GLY A 527 19.93 18.54 11.59
N LEU A 528 19.95 17.23 11.82
CA LEU A 528 20.48 16.22 10.89
C LEU A 528 19.31 15.51 10.22
N TYR A 529 19.40 15.32 8.91
CA TYR A 529 18.34 14.75 8.10
C TYR A 529 18.75 13.35 7.63
N LEU A 530 18.13 12.31 8.18
CA LEU A 530 18.27 10.93 7.71
C LEU A 530 17.18 10.64 6.67
N ILE A 531 17.57 10.35 5.43
CA ILE A 531 16.63 10.12 4.34
C ILE A 531 15.96 8.74 4.54
N ARG A 532 14.65 8.73 4.80
CA ARG A 532 13.84 7.53 5.07
C ARG A 532 13.31 6.89 3.79
N ARG A 533 12.84 7.70 2.86
CA ARG A 533 12.31 7.27 1.55
C ARG A 533 12.62 8.35 0.52
N GLY A 534 12.84 7.97 -0.74
CA GLY A 534 13.23 8.91 -1.79
C GLY A 534 14.73 9.19 -1.79
N SER A 535 15.12 10.38 -2.25
CA SER A 535 16.51 10.75 -2.46
C SER A 535 16.68 12.25 -2.55
N VAL A 536 17.87 12.73 -2.22
CA VAL A 536 18.21 14.16 -2.22
C VAL A 536 19.43 14.44 -3.08
N MET A 537 19.45 15.65 -3.63
CA MET A 537 20.56 16.24 -4.37
C MET A 537 21.22 17.31 -3.52
N ILE A 538 22.55 17.27 -3.43
CA ILE A 538 23.37 18.25 -2.73
C ILE A 538 24.03 19.14 -3.79
N SER A 539 23.81 20.45 -3.71
CA SER A 539 24.35 21.43 -4.64
C SER A 539 24.95 22.63 -3.94
N ARG A 540 25.87 23.31 -4.60
CA ARG A 540 26.54 24.52 -4.09
C ARG A 540 26.66 25.57 -5.18
N MET A 541 26.63 26.85 -4.79
CA MET A 541 26.85 27.95 -5.73
C MET A 541 28.35 28.22 -5.91
N ILE A 542 28.91 27.84 -7.06
CA ILE A 542 30.32 28.06 -7.41
C ILE A 542 30.38 28.97 -8.64
N ALA A 543 31.08 30.11 -8.52
CA ALA A 543 31.23 31.10 -9.59
C ALA A 543 29.89 31.51 -10.25
N GLY A 544 28.82 31.61 -9.46
CA GLY A 544 27.48 32.01 -9.93
C GLY A 544 26.68 30.90 -10.61
N ARG A 545 27.13 29.64 -10.61
CA ARG A 545 26.40 28.47 -11.13
C ARG A 545 26.10 27.47 -10.01
N GLU A 546 24.93 26.85 -10.07
CA GLU A 546 24.58 25.73 -9.18
C GLU A 546 25.31 24.46 -9.66
N VAL A 547 26.22 23.96 -8.84
CA VAL A 547 27.01 22.74 -9.11
C VAL A 547 26.50 21.63 -8.20
N VAL A 548 26.04 20.51 -8.78
CA VAL A 548 25.64 19.33 -8.02
C VAL A 548 26.90 18.61 -7.53
N LEU A 549 27.06 18.54 -6.21
CA LEU A 549 28.19 17.90 -5.55
C LEU A 549 27.96 16.42 -5.31
N SER A 550 26.74 16.03 -4.91
CA SER A 550 26.46 14.64 -4.57
C SER A 550 24.98 14.33 -4.65
N TYR A 551 24.67 13.05 -4.78
CA TYR A 551 23.32 12.49 -4.67
C TYR A 551 23.29 11.48 -3.54
N LEU A 552 22.25 11.53 -2.71
CA LEU A 552 22.08 10.61 -1.59
C LEU A 552 20.68 10.01 -1.63
N SER A 553 20.61 8.69 -1.71
CA SER A 553 19.36 7.95 -1.58
C SER A 553 18.98 7.75 -0.10
N ALA A 554 17.78 7.24 0.17
CA ALA A 554 17.41 6.80 1.52
C ALA A 554 18.48 5.93 2.19
N GLY A 555 18.47 5.84 3.52
CA GLY A 555 19.53 5.21 4.32
C GLY A 555 20.81 6.04 4.45
N ASN A 556 20.93 7.16 3.73
CA ASN A 556 21.98 8.15 3.94
C ASN A 556 21.45 9.36 4.72
N TYR A 557 22.36 10.17 5.25
CA TYR A 557 22.02 11.40 5.98
C TYR A 557 22.80 12.62 5.48
N VAL A 558 22.24 13.80 5.74
CA VAL A 558 22.80 15.12 5.43
C VAL A 558 22.65 16.09 6.59
N GLY A 559 23.46 17.15 6.56
CA GLY A 559 23.38 18.24 7.53
C GLY A 559 24.25 18.02 8.78
N GLU A 560 25.01 16.93 8.84
CA GLU A 560 25.95 16.65 9.92
C GLU A 560 27.07 17.69 10.02
N MET A 561 27.51 18.25 8.89
CA MET A 561 28.68 19.14 8.83
C MET A 561 28.47 20.40 9.68
N ALA A 562 27.34 21.06 9.47
CA ALA A 562 26.96 22.28 10.18
C ALA A 562 26.78 22.06 11.70
N LEU A 563 26.41 20.84 12.10
CA LEU A 563 26.28 20.46 13.51
C LEU A 563 27.62 20.15 14.17
N LEU A 564 28.58 19.59 13.43
CA LEU A 564 29.91 19.22 13.93
C LEU A 564 30.84 20.42 14.05
N THR A 565 30.77 21.37 13.10
CA THR A 565 31.68 22.51 13.00
C THR A 565 31.09 23.82 13.53
N ASP A 566 29.86 23.80 14.04
CA ASP A 566 29.09 24.99 14.45
C ASP A 566 29.09 26.10 13.38
N SER A 567 29.06 25.70 12.10
CA SER A 567 29.08 26.58 10.94
C SER A 567 27.72 26.58 10.23
N PRO A 568 27.42 27.58 9.38
CA PRO A 568 26.25 27.54 8.51
C PRO A 568 26.27 26.31 7.57
N ARG A 569 25.11 25.97 6.99
CA ARG A 569 25.00 24.89 5.99
C ARG A 569 25.99 25.13 4.84
N SER A 570 26.81 24.13 4.54
CA SER A 570 27.87 24.22 3.52
C SER A 570 27.36 24.06 2.08
N ALA A 571 26.13 23.60 1.91
CA ALA A 571 25.52 23.30 0.62
C ALA A 571 23.99 23.34 0.74
N THR A 572 23.32 23.53 -0.39
CA THR A 572 21.87 23.40 -0.54
C THR A 572 21.52 21.93 -0.73
N VAL A 573 20.45 21.48 -0.10
CA VAL A 573 19.91 20.12 -0.30
C VAL A 573 18.47 20.19 -0.78
N LYS A 574 18.19 19.54 -1.90
CA LYS A 574 16.86 19.45 -2.52
C LYS A 574 16.42 18.00 -2.63
N ALA A 575 15.14 17.72 -2.43
CA ALA A 575 14.57 16.41 -2.74
C ALA A 575 14.65 16.17 -4.26
N ALA A 576 15.28 15.07 -4.69
CA ALA A 576 15.37 14.73 -6.12
C ALA A 576 14.06 14.06 -6.62
N VAL A 577 13.38 13.35 -5.72
CA VAL A 577 12.04 12.76 -5.87
C VAL A 577 11.27 12.99 -4.57
N THR A 578 9.99 12.64 -4.50
CA THR A 578 9.24 12.73 -3.23
C THR A 578 9.97 11.97 -2.13
N THR A 579 10.33 12.70 -1.08
CA THR A 579 11.30 12.27 -0.08
C THR A 579 10.72 12.41 1.32
N GLU A 580 10.85 11.36 2.13
CA GLU A 580 10.59 11.42 3.57
C GLU A 580 11.93 11.43 4.29
N ALA A 581 12.14 12.36 5.22
CA ALA A 581 13.34 12.45 6.03
C ALA A 581 13.00 12.42 7.52
N VAL A 582 13.79 11.68 8.29
CA VAL A 582 13.81 11.69 9.74
C VAL A 582 14.77 12.80 10.17
N VAL A 583 14.24 13.85 10.78
CA VAL A 583 15.00 15.01 11.24
C VAL A 583 15.32 14.82 12.71
N LEU A 584 16.61 14.75 13.03
CA LEU A 584 17.13 14.79 14.40
C LEU A 584 17.45 16.24 14.75
N GLU A 585 16.80 16.79 15.76
CA GLU A 585 17.01 18.17 16.18
C GLU A 585 18.47 18.44 16.58
N ALA A 586 18.97 19.62 16.21
CA ALA A 586 20.34 20.04 16.50
C ALA A 586 20.69 19.96 18.01
N THR A 587 19.76 20.32 18.89
CA THR A 587 19.98 20.36 20.35
C THR A 587 20.21 18.97 20.92
N ALA A 588 19.35 18.00 20.58
CA ALA A 588 19.47 16.60 20.97
C ALA A 588 20.75 15.98 20.40
N PHE A 589 21.02 16.20 19.11
CA PHE A 589 22.21 15.68 18.44
C PHE A 589 23.51 16.18 19.10
N LYS A 590 23.64 17.50 19.33
CA LYS A 590 24.83 18.10 19.94
C LYS A 590 25.06 17.61 21.37
N ARG A 591 24.00 17.35 22.13
CA ARG A 591 24.10 16.84 23.51
C ARG A 591 24.58 15.40 23.56
N VAL A 592 24.10 14.55 22.65
CA VAL A 592 24.49 13.13 22.58
C VAL A 592 25.91 13.00 22.03
N ILE A 593 26.27 13.76 20.99
CA ILE A 593 27.60 13.70 20.40
C ILE A 593 28.70 14.22 21.33
N ALA A 594 28.42 15.23 22.16
CA ALA A 594 29.37 15.75 23.15
C ALA A 594 29.77 14.71 24.21
N ARG A 595 28.87 13.77 24.52
CA ARG A 595 29.12 12.67 25.46
C ARG A 595 29.77 11.44 24.81
N ASN A 596 29.83 11.41 23.47
CA ASN A 596 30.31 10.26 22.70
C ASN A 596 31.47 10.61 21.76
N PRO A 597 32.70 10.75 22.28
CA PRO A 597 33.87 11.08 21.46
C PRO A 597 34.14 10.06 20.34
N ALA A 598 33.87 8.77 20.57
CA ALA A 598 34.06 7.72 19.57
C ALA A 598 33.09 7.86 18.38
N TRP A 599 31.81 8.14 18.67
CA TRP A 599 30.81 8.38 17.62
C TRP A 599 31.09 9.70 16.88
N ARG A 600 31.52 10.73 17.60
CA ARG A 600 32.00 11.98 17.01
C ARG A 600 33.15 11.76 16.02
N ALA A 601 34.16 10.99 16.42
CA ALA A 601 35.31 10.68 15.57
C ALA A 601 34.91 9.90 14.31
N GLU A 602 33.95 8.97 14.40
CA GLU A 602 33.42 8.26 13.23
C GLU A 602 32.71 9.21 12.26
N LEU A 603 31.86 10.10 12.78
CA LEU A 603 31.18 11.11 11.98
C LEU A 603 32.17 12.11 11.35
N GLU A 604 33.20 12.53 12.10
CA GLU A 604 34.29 13.38 11.60
C GLU A 604 35.10 12.67 10.50
N SER A 605 35.37 11.37 10.62
CA SER A 605 36.03 10.59 9.57
C SER A 605 35.19 10.56 8.29
N ARG A 606 33.88 10.26 8.39
CA ARG A 606 32.98 10.27 7.23
C ARG A 606 32.85 11.68 6.63
N PHE A 607 32.88 12.72 7.46
CA PHE A 607 32.92 14.11 7.04
C PHE A 607 34.18 14.42 6.23
N LEU A 608 35.36 13.98 6.68
CA LEU A 608 36.61 14.19 5.94
C LEU A 608 36.59 13.48 4.58
N ASP A 609 36.02 12.29 4.50
CA ASP A 609 35.85 11.59 3.22
C ASP A 609 34.90 12.33 2.29
N ARG A 610 33.78 12.87 2.80
CA ARG A 610 32.87 13.73 2.02
C ARG A 610 33.54 15.01 1.54
N LEU A 611 34.35 15.65 2.38
CA LEU A 611 35.12 16.83 1.99
C LEU A 611 36.13 16.52 0.89
N ARG A 612 36.82 15.38 0.95
CA ARG A 612 37.75 14.94 -0.10
C ARG A 612 37.02 14.71 -1.42
N ILE A 613 35.87 14.01 -1.38
CA ILE A 613 35.03 13.76 -2.56
C ILE A 613 34.55 15.09 -3.15
N ASN A 614 34.01 15.98 -2.32
CA ASN A 614 33.54 17.30 -2.76
C ASN A 614 34.67 18.15 -3.33
N ALA A 615 35.85 18.19 -2.70
CA ALA A 615 37.00 18.95 -3.19
C ALA A 615 37.56 18.40 -4.51
N ALA A 616 37.62 17.07 -4.66
CA ALA A 616 37.98 16.43 -5.93
C ALA A 616 36.97 16.82 -7.01
N MET A 617 35.67 16.79 -6.68
CA MET A 617 34.60 17.25 -7.56
C MET A 617 34.61 18.76 -7.84
N GLU A 618 35.10 19.62 -6.95
CA GLU A 618 35.24 21.06 -7.21
C GLU A 618 36.43 21.35 -8.15
N SER A 619 37.45 20.49 -8.16
CA SER A 619 38.68 20.67 -8.93
C SER A 619 38.60 20.21 -10.39
N GLN A 620 37.57 19.44 -10.76
CA GLN A 620 37.37 18.94 -12.12
C GLN A 620 36.74 20.03 -13.04
N PRO A 621 37.11 20.07 -14.33
CA PRO A 621 36.45 20.95 -15.30
C PRO A 621 35.07 20.37 -15.70
N ASN A 622 33.97 21.01 -15.31
CA ASN A 622 32.56 20.64 -15.61
C ASN A 622 31.91 19.36 -14.98
N PRO A 623 32.22 18.93 -13.74
CA PRO A 623 31.75 17.67 -13.15
C PRO A 623 30.31 17.71 -12.61
N GLY A 624 29.82 18.86 -12.15
CA GLY A 624 28.43 18.98 -11.67
C GLY A 624 27.39 18.67 -12.76
N ASN A 625 27.78 18.81 -14.04
CA ASN A 625 26.89 18.61 -15.16
C ASN A 625 26.70 17.13 -15.53
N ILE A 626 27.68 16.25 -15.32
CA ILE A 626 27.52 14.82 -15.67
C ILE A 626 26.66 14.07 -14.64
N ILE A 627 26.85 14.36 -13.35
CA ILE A 627 25.99 13.82 -12.29
C ILE A 627 24.57 14.38 -12.46
N ALA A 628 24.42 15.70 -12.63
CA ALA A 628 23.12 16.29 -12.89
C ALA A 628 22.46 15.70 -14.15
N PHE A 629 23.23 15.49 -15.22
CA PHE A 629 22.77 14.84 -16.44
C PHE A 629 22.24 13.43 -16.15
N LEU A 630 23.00 12.58 -15.46
CA LEU A 630 22.58 11.19 -15.20
C LEU A 630 21.40 11.11 -14.24
N LEU A 631 21.30 12.04 -13.28
CA LEU A 631 20.13 12.15 -12.42
C LEU A 631 18.89 12.60 -13.18
N GLN A 632 19.01 13.57 -14.10
CA GLN A 632 17.94 13.92 -15.04
C GLN A 632 17.57 12.72 -15.91
N GLN A 633 18.55 11.89 -16.27
CA GLN A 633 18.34 10.61 -16.90
C GLN A 633 17.96 9.52 -15.89
N GLY A 634 17.32 9.81 -14.76
CA GLY A 634 16.71 8.84 -13.85
C GLY A 634 17.63 7.71 -13.35
N VAL A 635 18.95 7.91 -13.33
CA VAL A 635 19.91 6.93 -12.81
C VAL A 635 19.76 6.76 -11.30
N GLY A 636 19.27 7.79 -10.59
CA GLY A 636 19.04 7.72 -9.14
C GLY A 636 18.05 6.64 -8.69
N GLU A 637 17.08 6.29 -9.54
CA GLU A 637 16.13 5.20 -9.27
C GLU A 637 16.59 3.86 -9.87
N ALA A 638 17.66 3.82 -10.67
CA ALA A 638 18.13 2.61 -11.34
C ALA A 638 18.81 1.68 -10.34
N THR A 639 18.59 0.36 -10.42
CA THR A 639 19.48 -0.57 -9.71
C THR A 639 20.71 -0.90 -10.55
N ASP A 640 20.55 -0.81 -11.87
CA ASP A 640 21.59 -1.13 -12.85
C ASP A 640 21.28 -0.40 -14.17
N VAL A 641 22.23 0.38 -14.67
CA VAL A 641 22.10 1.13 -15.93
C VAL A 641 23.23 0.74 -16.87
N LEU A 642 22.93 0.59 -18.16
CA LEU A 642 23.94 0.46 -19.20
C LEU A 642 24.43 1.86 -19.58
N LEU A 643 25.74 2.06 -19.57
CA LEU A 643 26.43 3.22 -20.10
C LEU A 643 27.35 2.80 -21.23
N ILE A 644 27.56 3.71 -22.18
CA ILE A 644 28.52 3.52 -23.27
C ILE A 644 29.50 4.68 -23.24
N ASP A 645 30.79 4.34 -23.15
CA ASP A 645 31.87 5.29 -23.30
C ASP A 645 32.14 5.54 -24.79
N GLU A 646 31.74 6.70 -25.29
CA GLU A 646 31.90 7.11 -26.69
C GLU A 646 33.38 7.29 -27.07
N SER A 647 34.31 7.45 -26.12
CA SER A 647 35.76 7.49 -26.44
C SER A 647 36.31 6.13 -26.85
N LEU A 648 35.71 5.05 -26.32
CA LEU A 648 36.08 3.66 -26.61
C LEU A 648 35.14 3.02 -27.65
N CYS A 649 33.96 3.59 -27.87
CA CYS A 649 32.94 3.02 -28.75
C CYS A 649 33.29 3.21 -30.23
N ILE A 650 33.62 2.11 -30.91
CA ILE A 650 33.86 2.09 -32.37
C ILE A 650 32.57 1.95 -33.20
N ARG A 651 31.38 2.08 -32.57
CA ARG A 651 30.05 1.99 -33.22
C ARG A 651 29.86 0.76 -34.11
N CYS A 652 30.34 -0.39 -33.66
CA CYS A 652 30.23 -1.66 -34.38
C CYS A 652 28.86 -2.37 -34.25
N ASP A 653 27.95 -1.83 -33.43
CA ASP A 653 26.62 -2.37 -33.11
C ASP A 653 26.58 -3.80 -32.53
N ASN A 654 27.73 -4.38 -32.17
CA ASN A 654 27.79 -5.72 -31.60
C ASN A 654 26.97 -5.87 -30.31
N CYS A 655 26.84 -4.81 -29.52
CA CYS A 655 26.04 -4.82 -28.30
C CYS A 655 24.53 -5.01 -28.58
N GLU A 656 24.00 -4.44 -29.66
CA GLU A 656 22.62 -4.63 -30.10
C GLU A 656 22.43 -5.96 -30.83
N LYS A 657 23.34 -6.30 -31.76
CA LYS A 657 23.29 -7.56 -32.51
C LYS A 657 23.30 -8.77 -31.56
N ALA A 658 24.20 -8.77 -30.57
CA ALA A 658 24.24 -9.83 -29.57
C ALA A 658 23.00 -9.86 -28.66
N CYS A 659 22.39 -8.69 -28.38
CA CYS A 659 21.14 -8.63 -27.64
C CYS A 659 20.00 -9.28 -28.43
N ALA A 660 19.87 -8.93 -29.72
CA ALA A 660 18.87 -9.51 -30.60
C ALA A 660 19.07 -11.03 -30.75
N ASP A 661 20.30 -11.50 -30.95
CA ASP A 661 20.62 -12.93 -31.13
C ASP A 661 20.20 -13.77 -29.91
N VAL A 662 20.45 -13.26 -28.69
CA VAL A 662 20.02 -13.93 -27.45
C VAL A 662 18.50 -13.89 -27.26
N HIS A 663 17.82 -12.87 -27.78
CA HIS A 663 16.40 -12.62 -27.53
C HIS A 663 15.54 -12.80 -28.78
N GLY A 664 15.81 -13.85 -29.56
CA GLY A 664 14.94 -14.30 -30.63
C GLY A 664 14.81 -13.30 -31.79
N GLY A 665 15.86 -12.53 -32.05
CA GLY A 665 15.94 -11.55 -33.14
C GLY A 665 15.23 -10.23 -32.87
N THR A 666 15.03 -9.87 -31.59
CA THR A 666 14.49 -8.57 -31.16
C THR A 666 15.43 -7.96 -30.14
N SER A 667 16.10 -6.85 -30.48
CA SER A 667 16.99 -6.17 -29.54
C SER A 667 16.17 -5.52 -28.41
N ARG A 668 16.66 -5.65 -27.18
CA ARG A 668 16.09 -4.99 -25.97
C ARG A 668 16.91 -3.77 -25.54
N LEU A 669 17.76 -3.30 -26.45
CA LEU A 669 18.70 -2.20 -26.33
C LEU A 669 18.62 -1.41 -27.64
N ASN A 670 18.63 -0.09 -27.54
CA ASN A 670 18.95 0.77 -28.67
C ASN A 670 20.18 1.61 -28.29
N ARG A 671 21.30 1.38 -28.97
CA ARG A 671 22.62 2.00 -28.73
C ARG A 671 22.65 3.43 -29.24
N GLU A 672 21.89 3.77 -30.28
CA GLU A 672 21.89 5.13 -30.84
C GLU A 672 20.90 6.04 -30.14
N ALA A 673 19.80 5.49 -29.64
CA ALA A 673 18.80 6.24 -28.92
C ALA A 673 19.24 6.47 -27.47
N GLY A 674 18.98 7.68 -26.99
CA GLY A 674 19.35 8.10 -25.65
C GLY A 674 20.20 9.35 -25.69
N PRO A 675 20.35 10.05 -24.56
CA PRO A 675 21.14 11.27 -24.54
C PRO A 675 22.61 10.96 -24.25
N THR A 676 23.47 11.86 -24.73
CA THR A 676 24.92 11.82 -24.49
C THR A 676 25.33 13.11 -23.79
N PHE A 677 26.19 12.99 -22.79
CA PHE A 677 26.86 14.12 -22.17
C PHE A 677 28.36 13.85 -22.08
N ALA A 678 29.17 14.76 -22.62
CA ALA A 678 30.60 14.57 -22.83
C ALA A 678 30.88 13.25 -23.58
N GLN A 679 31.55 12.29 -22.94
CA GLN A 679 31.92 10.99 -23.52
C GLN A 679 30.99 9.85 -23.06
N ILE A 680 29.99 10.14 -22.22
CA ILE A 680 29.08 9.13 -21.69
C ILE A 680 27.74 9.18 -22.39
N HIS A 681 27.38 8.09 -23.05
CA HIS A 681 26.07 7.87 -23.65
C HIS A 681 25.21 6.96 -22.77
N VAL A 682 23.96 7.37 -22.55
CA VAL A 682 22.96 6.58 -21.80
C VAL A 682 21.97 5.98 -22.81
N PRO A 683 22.24 4.76 -23.33
CA PRO A 683 21.38 4.16 -24.32
C PRO A 683 19.99 3.83 -23.77
N THR A 684 19.00 3.77 -24.66
CA THR A 684 17.64 3.36 -24.31
C THR A 684 17.63 1.86 -24.00
N THR A 685 17.74 1.53 -22.72
CA THR A 685 17.61 0.16 -22.19
C THR A 685 17.11 0.16 -20.75
N CYS A 686 16.56 -0.98 -20.30
CA CYS A 686 15.98 -1.06 -18.98
C CYS A 686 17.01 -0.82 -17.87
N ARG A 687 16.58 -0.02 -16.88
CA ARG A 687 17.35 0.42 -15.71
C ARG A 687 17.08 -0.39 -14.43
N HIS A 688 16.19 -1.38 -14.54
CA HIS A 688 15.78 -2.26 -13.45
C HIS A 688 15.40 -1.51 -12.17
N CYS A 689 14.67 -0.39 -12.29
CA CYS A 689 14.48 0.63 -11.24
C CYS A 689 14.09 0.06 -9.87
N GLU A 690 14.66 0.56 -8.78
CA GLU A 690 14.40 0.13 -7.40
C GLU A 690 12.89 0.02 -7.11
N HIS A 691 12.11 0.99 -7.60
CA HIS A 691 10.67 0.94 -7.70
C HIS A 691 10.24 0.81 -9.17
N PRO A 692 9.98 -0.41 -9.68
CA PRO A 692 9.67 -0.60 -11.09
C PRO A 692 8.30 0.01 -11.45
N HIS A 693 8.32 1.19 -12.07
CA HIS A 693 7.10 1.83 -12.61
C HIS A 693 6.33 0.90 -13.55
N CYS A 694 7.06 0.06 -14.29
CA CYS A 694 6.49 -0.93 -15.19
C CYS A 694 5.76 -2.10 -14.50
N MET A 695 6.04 -2.39 -13.21
CA MET A 695 5.33 -3.44 -12.45
C MET A 695 4.01 -2.95 -11.86
N LYS A 696 3.88 -1.64 -11.62
CA LYS A 696 2.77 -1.04 -10.88
C LYS A 696 1.38 -1.44 -11.42
N ASP A 697 1.26 -1.64 -12.74
CA ASP A 697 -0.03 -1.79 -13.43
C ASP A 697 -0.01 -2.94 -14.45
N CYS A 698 0.55 -4.12 -14.12
CA CYS A 698 0.53 -5.28 -15.02
C CYS A 698 -0.73 -6.15 -14.77
N PRO A 699 -1.78 -6.10 -15.61
CA PRO A 699 -3.04 -6.81 -15.33
C PRO A 699 -2.92 -8.34 -15.21
N PRO A 700 -2.11 -9.03 -16.02
CA PRO A 700 -1.90 -10.47 -15.86
C PRO A 700 -0.79 -10.81 -14.85
N ASP A 701 -0.29 -9.83 -14.09
CA ASP A 701 0.89 -9.94 -13.24
C ASP A 701 2.08 -10.61 -13.98
N ALA A 702 2.36 -10.14 -15.20
CA ALA A 702 3.40 -10.72 -16.06
C ALA A 702 4.80 -10.14 -15.84
N ILE A 703 4.94 -9.10 -15.03
CA ILE A 703 6.22 -8.44 -14.79
C ILE A 703 6.60 -8.66 -13.35
N HIS A 704 7.70 -9.37 -13.15
CA HIS A 704 8.19 -9.68 -11.82
C HIS A 704 9.61 -9.20 -11.65
N ARG A 705 10.06 -9.24 -10.41
CA ARG A 705 11.42 -8.97 -10.03
C ARG A 705 12.02 -10.26 -9.47
N SER A 706 13.16 -10.67 -10.02
CA SER A 706 13.91 -11.82 -9.53
C SER A 706 14.56 -11.52 -8.17
N ALA A 707 15.07 -12.58 -7.52
CA ALA A 707 15.83 -12.45 -6.28
C ALA A 707 17.09 -11.58 -6.42
N ASN A 708 17.71 -11.54 -7.61
CA ASN A 708 18.90 -10.72 -7.88
C ASN A 708 18.57 -9.28 -8.30
N GLY A 709 17.29 -8.98 -8.56
CA GLY A 709 16.82 -7.63 -8.87
C GLY A 709 16.62 -7.32 -10.34
N GLU A 710 16.72 -8.31 -11.23
CA GLU A 710 16.25 -8.16 -12.59
C GLU A 710 14.73 -8.04 -12.59
N VAL A 711 14.21 -6.89 -13.00
CA VAL A 711 12.82 -6.81 -13.47
C VAL A 711 12.74 -7.55 -14.81
N PHE A 712 11.76 -8.43 -15.01
CA PHE A 712 11.60 -9.21 -16.24
C PHE A 712 10.12 -9.42 -16.57
N VAL A 713 9.83 -9.76 -17.83
CA VAL A 713 8.48 -10.12 -18.29
C VAL A 713 8.44 -11.61 -18.51
N ASN A 714 7.45 -12.31 -17.96
CA ASN A 714 7.23 -13.74 -18.14
C ASN A 714 6.23 -14.01 -19.30
N ASP A 715 5.84 -15.27 -19.45
CA ASP A 715 4.96 -15.69 -20.54
C ASP A 715 3.48 -15.34 -20.36
N THR A 716 3.03 -14.93 -19.16
CA THR A 716 1.64 -14.52 -18.91
C THR A 716 1.30 -13.15 -19.52
N CYS A 717 2.28 -12.49 -20.13
CA CYS A 717 2.09 -11.21 -20.82
C CYS A 717 1.05 -11.32 -21.95
N ILE A 718 -0.05 -10.59 -21.78
CA ILE A 718 -1.16 -10.50 -22.75
C ILE A 718 -0.97 -9.40 -23.80
N GLY A 719 0.11 -8.63 -23.71
CA GLY A 719 0.40 -7.60 -24.71
C GLY A 719 -0.33 -6.25 -24.55
N CYS A 720 -0.84 -5.92 -23.36
CA CYS A 720 -1.63 -4.70 -23.14
C CYS A 720 -0.83 -3.38 -23.21
N GLY A 721 0.51 -3.43 -23.18
CA GLY A 721 1.36 -2.24 -23.23
C GLY A 721 1.29 -1.32 -22.01
N ASN A 722 0.81 -1.79 -20.85
CA ASN A 722 0.82 -1.00 -19.58
C ASN A 722 2.22 -0.60 -19.16
N CYS A 723 3.08 -1.59 -19.09
CA CYS A 723 4.49 -1.42 -18.79
C CYS A 723 5.23 -0.47 -19.74
N GLU A 724 4.90 -0.47 -21.04
CA GLU A 724 5.47 0.45 -22.04
C GLU A 724 5.16 1.91 -21.71
N LYS A 725 3.89 2.27 -21.47
CA LYS A 725 3.55 3.66 -21.11
C LYS A 725 4.00 4.06 -19.72
N ASN A 726 4.00 3.12 -18.78
CA ASN A 726 4.38 3.40 -17.39
C ASN A 726 5.88 3.53 -17.22
N CYS A 727 6.69 3.10 -18.19
CA CYS A 727 8.12 3.29 -18.10
C CYS A 727 8.45 4.75 -18.44
N PRO A 728 8.88 5.58 -17.48
CA PRO A 728 9.21 7.00 -17.75
C PRO A 728 10.42 7.15 -18.69
N TYR A 729 11.11 6.05 -18.98
CA TYR A 729 12.34 6.01 -19.76
C TYR A 729 12.13 5.42 -21.17
N GLY A 730 10.92 4.96 -21.50
CA GLY A 730 10.60 4.43 -22.83
C GLY A 730 11.38 3.18 -23.24
N VAL A 731 11.80 2.36 -22.26
CA VAL A 731 12.74 1.23 -22.50
C VAL A 731 12.07 -0.11 -22.76
N ILE A 732 10.74 -0.16 -22.66
CA ILE A 732 9.93 -1.36 -22.91
C ILE A 732 9.30 -1.18 -24.28
N GLN A 733 9.33 -2.23 -25.10
CA GLN A 733 8.80 -2.21 -26.46
C GLN A 733 7.77 -3.33 -26.63
N MET A 734 6.76 -3.10 -27.47
CA MET A 734 5.80 -4.13 -27.85
C MET A 734 6.24 -4.87 -29.12
N ALA A 735 6.82 -6.06 -28.97
CA ALA A 735 7.35 -6.87 -30.06
C ALA A 735 6.55 -8.16 -30.30
N ALA A 736 6.42 -8.55 -31.56
CA ALA A 736 5.87 -9.85 -31.92
C ALA A 736 6.88 -10.95 -31.56
N VAL A 737 6.55 -11.78 -30.56
CA VAL A 737 7.41 -12.89 -30.13
C VAL A 737 6.88 -14.17 -30.80
N ASP A 738 7.54 -14.60 -31.88
CA ASP A 738 7.21 -15.86 -32.56
C ASP A 738 8.02 -17.03 -31.94
N PRO A 739 7.37 -17.96 -31.22
CA PRO A 739 8.06 -19.09 -30.60
C PRO A 739 8.60 -20.12 -31.61
N LYS A 740 8.23 -20.05 -32.91
CA LYS A 740 8.76 -20.92 -33.98
C LYS A 740 9.92 -20.28 -34.76
N ARG A 741 10.38 -19.09 -34.36
CA ARG A 741 11.44 -18.34 -35.03
C ARG A 741 12.80 -18.99 -34.75
N THR A 742 13.40 -19.61 -35.76
CA THR A 742 14.76 -20.17 -35.69
C THR A 742 15.80 -19.10 -35.99
N ALA A 743 16.84 -18.99 -35.14
CA ALA A 743 17.97 -18.10 -35.37
C ALA A 743 18.68 -18.43 -36.71
N PRO A 744 19.19 -17.43 -37.45
CA PRO A 744 19.94 -17.66 -38.67
C PRO A 744 21.19 -18.49 -38.38
N SER A 745 21.42 -19.57 -39.14
CA SER A 745 22.64 -20.37 -39.00
C SER A 745 23.85 -19.58 -39.50
N LEU A 746 24.76 -19.21 -38.59
CA LEU A 746 26.02 -18.53 -38.92
C LEU A 746 26.79 -19.30 -39.99
N MET A 747 26.82 -20.63 -39.90
CA MET A 747 27.55 -21.47 -40.86
C MET A 747 26.86 -21.50 -42.24
N SER A 748 25.53 -21.47 -42.28
CA SER A 748 24.77 -21.36 -43.53
C SER A 748 25.00 -20.02 -44.23
N TRP A 749 25.05 -18.93 -43.45
CA TRP A 749 25.30 -17.60 -43.98
C TRP A 749 26.75 -17.44 -44.46
N LEU A 750 27.73 -17.87 -43.66
CA LEU A 750 29.16 -17.71 -43.96
C LEU A 750 29.62 -18.60 -45.14
N MET A 751 29.12 -19.83 -45.25
CA MET A 751 29.56 -20.79 -46.26
C MET A 751 28.73 -20.75 -47.56
N PHE A 752 27.46 -20.34 -47.49
CA PHE A 752 26.54 -20.43 -48.63
C PHE A 752 25.81 -19.12 -48.96
N GLY A 753 25.97 -18.06 -48.16
CA GLY A 753 25.26 -16.80 -48.35
C GLY A 753 23.74 -16.93 -48.25
N VAL A 754 23.22 -18.01 -47.66
CA VAL A 754 21.79 -18.32 -47.60
C VAL A 754 21.21 -17.92 -46.24
N GLY A 755 20.25 -16.99 -46.26
CA GLY A 755 19.54 -16.48 -45.09
C GLY A 755 19.96 -15.05 -44.68
N PRO A 756 19.23 -14.41 -43.74
CA PRO A 756 19.62 -13.10 -43.20
C PRO A 756 20.92 -13.20 -42.39
N GLU A 757 21.71 -12.12 -42.41
CA GLU A 757 22.90 -11.98 -41.55
C GLU A 757 22.52 -12.22 -40.07
N PRO A 758 23.32 -12.97 -39.30
CA PRO A 758 23.16 -13.07 -37.85
C PRO A 758 23.09 -11.67 -37.20
N GLY A 759 22.20 -11.48 -36.23
CA GLY A 759 21.99 -10.17 -35.60
C GLY A 759 21.11 -9.16 -36.36
N ARG A 760 20.66 -9.44 -37.59
CA ARG A 760 19.68 -8.59 -38.30
C ARG A 760 18.26 -9.02 -37.96
N GLU A 761 17.33 -8.07 -37.81
CA GLU A 761 15.91 -8.36 -37.56
C GLU A 761 15.19 -8.83 -38.85
N PRO A 762 14.84 -10.11 -39.03
CA PRO A 762 13.93 -10.48 -40.10
C PRO A 762 12.50 -10.03 -39.76
N LYS A 763 11.82 -9.38 -40.72
CA LYS A 763 10.42 -8.95 -40.59
C LYS A 763 9.50 -10.15 -40.27
N PRO A 764 8.53 -10.01 -39.35
CA PRO A 764 7.60 -11.09 -39.02
C PRO A 764 6.79 -11.51 -40.26
N LYS A 765 6.65 -12.81 -40.48
CA LYS A 765 5.96 -13.38 -41.65
C LYS A 765 4.42 -13.26 -41.60
N SER A 766 3.86 -12.86 -40.46
CA SER A 766 2.41 -12.74 -40.21
C SER A 766 2.10 -11.48 -39.40
N LYS A 767 1.02 -10.78 -39.76
CA LYS A 767 0.49 -9.61 -39.02
C LYS A 767 -0.36 -10.00 -37.80
N ASP A 768 -0.69 -11.27 -37.62
CA ASP A 768 -1.62 -11.77 -36.59
C ASP A 768 -0.92 -12.30 -35.32
N ILE A 769 0.38 -12.05 -35.15
CA ILE A 769 1.12 -12.50 -33.96
C ILE A 769 0.88 -11.50 -32.81
N PRO A 770 0.36 -11.95 -31.65
CA PRO A 770 0.15 -11.07 -30.51
C PRO A 770 1.49 -10.50 -30.04
N LYS A 771 1.56 -9.18 -29.90
CA LYS A 771 2.76 -8.49 -29.41
C LYS A 771 2.87 -8.70 -27.89
N LYS A 772 4.06 -9.06 -27.42
CA LYS A 772 4.38 -9.11 -25.98
C LYS A 772 5.32 -7.96 -25.62
N ALA A 773 5.30 -7.56 -24.36
CA ALA A 773 6.25 -6.58 -23.86
C ALA A 773 7.65 -7.20 -23.79
N VAL A 774 8.60 -6.55 -24.44
CA VAL A 774 10.02 -6.91 -24.39
C VAL A 774 10.80 -5.77 -23.76
N LYS A 775 11.71 -6.13 -22.85
CA LYS A 775 12.59 -5.22 -22.13
C LYS A 775 13.85 -5.98 -21.76
N CYS A 776 14.94 -5.27 -21.51
CA CYS A 776 16.14 -5.93 -20.99
C CYS A 776 15.82 -6.63 -19.65
N ASP A 777 16.27 -7.87 -19.51
CA ASP A 777 16.19 -8.74 -18.33
C ASP A 777 17.60 -9.08 -17.82
N MET A 778 18.59 -8.28 -18.19
CA MET A 778 20.03 -8.47 -17.97
C MET A 778 20.57 -9.83 -18.43
N CYS A 779 19.87 -10.52 -19.35
CA CYS A 779 20.20 -11.88 -19.76
C CYS A 779 20.36 -12.82 -18.54
N ARG A 780 19.52 -12.64 -17.52
CA ARG A 780 19.56 -13.36 -16.22
C ARG A 780 19.70 -14.88 -16.33
N ASP A 781 19.18 -15.47 -17.40
CA ASP A 781 19.16 -16.91 -17.63
C ASP A 781 20.45 -17.42 -18.30
N LEU A 782 21.40 -16.51 -18.62
CA LEU A 782 22.70 -16.84 -19.19
C LEU A 782 23.82 -16.77 -18.14
N PRO A 783 24.64 -17.82 -17.99
CA PRO A 783 25.72 -17.86 -16.98
C PRO A 783 26.83 -16.81 -17.23
N GLY A 784 26.94 -16.25 -18.43
CA GLY A 784 27.91 -15.20 -18.76
C GLY A 784 27.44 -13.77 -18.44
N GLY A 785 26.20 -13.55 -17.98
CA GLY A 785 25.63 -12.21 -17.72
C GLY A 785 25.07 -11.47 -18.94
N ALA A 786 25.16 -10.14 -18.99
CA ALA A 786 24.62 -9.32 -20.07
C ALA A 786 25.37 -9.47 -21.41
N ALA A 787 24.68 -9.92 -22.46
CA ALA A 787 25.29 -10.16 -23.77
C ALA A 787 25.84 -8.88 -24.44
N CYS A 788 25.18 -7.74 -24.22
CA CYS A 788 25.58 -6.45 -24.80
C CYS A 788 26.94 -5.97 -24.29
N VAL A 789 27.30 -6.28 -23.04
CA VAL A 789 28.61 -5.97 -22.45
C VAL A 789 29.66 -6.94 -22.96
N ARG A 790 29.40 -8.25 -22.94
CA ARG A 790 30.34 -9.28 -23.42
C ARG A 790 30.72 -9.14 -24.89
N ALA A 791 29.77 -8.69 -25.72
CA ALA A 791 29.98 -8.54 -27.15
C ALA A 791 30.73 -7.24 -27.53
N CYS A 792 31.01 -6.36 -26.57
CA CYS A 792 31.73 -5.12 -26.82
C CYS A 792 33.25 -5.40 -26.95
N PRO A 793 33.87 -5.23 -28.14
CA PRO A 793 35.27 -5.59 -28.35
C PRO A 793 36.26 -4.64 -27.67
N THR A 794 35.82 -3.42 -27.37
CA THR A 794 36.66 -2.36 -26.77
C THR A 794 36.38 -2.17 -25.27
N GLY A 795 35.40 -2.88 -24.71
CA GLY A 795 34.95 -2.68 -23.32
C GLY A 795 34.16 -1.38 -23.09
N ALA A 796 33.76 -0.68 -24.14
CA ALA A 796 33.01 0.59 -24.05
C ALA A 796 31.62 0.47 -23.39
N ALA A 797 30.96 -0.68 -23.48
CA ALA A 797 29.62 -0.89 -22.93
C ALA A 797 29.69 -1.51 -21.52
N LEU A 798 29.15 -0.82 -20.52
CA LEU A 798 29.30 -1.17 -19.11
C LEU A 798 27.97 -1.08 -18.37
N ARG A 799 27.72 -2.03 -17.47
CA ARG A 799 26.54 -2.04 -16.59
C ARG A 799 27.00 -1.58 -15.20
N VAL A 800 26.42 -0.49 -14.70
CA VAL A 800 26.85 0.16 -13.45
C VAL A 800 25.66 0.38 -12.50
N SER A 801 25.92 0.23 -11.19
CA SER A 801 25.00 0.66 -10.14
C SER A 801 25.21 2.15 -9.82
N PRO A 802 24.19 2.86 -9.27
CA PRO A 802 24.33 4.28 -8.92
C PRO A 802 25.49 4.56 -7.96
N GLU A 803 25.78 3.64 -7.04
CA GLU A 803 26.84 3.76 -6.03
C GLU A 803 28.24 3.66 -6.64
N SER A 804 28.38 2.91 -7.74
CA SER A 804 29.66 2.70 -8.43
C SER A 804 29.99 3.85 -9.40
N PHE A 805 29.03 4.76 -9.64
CA PHE A 805 29.13 5.79 -10.66
C PHE A 805 30.24 6.82 -10.40
N LEU A 806 30.35 7.30 -9.16
CA LEU A 806 31.32 8.32 -8.76
C LEU A 806 32.78 7.86 -8.92
N GLY A 807 33.03 6.55 -8.78
CA GLY A 807 34.35 5.97 -9.00
C GLY A 807 34.73 5.89 -10.48
N TYR A 808 33.76 5.77 -11.38
CA TYR A 808 34.00 5.66 -12.81
C TYR A 808 34.43 6.99 -13.43
N THR A 809 33.76 8.10 -13.06
CA THR A 809 34.12 9.45 -13.52
C THR A 809 35.48 9.94 -13.01
N ALA A 810 36.00 9.34 -11.94
CA ALA A 810 37.33 9.63 -11.41
C ALA A 810 38.45 8.80 -12.08
N ALA A 811 38.10 7.71 -12.78
CA ALA A 811 39.04 6.79 -13.39
C ALA A 811 39.14 6.91 -14.93
N SER A 812 38.21 7.64 -15.56
CA SER A 812 38.12 7.83 -17.01
C SER A 812 38.85 9.09 -17.52
N GLU A 813 39.82 9.61 -16.78
CA GLU A 813 40.75 10.67 -17.23
C GLU A 813 42.20 10.19 -17.24
#